data_AF-A0A517Z2V8-F1
#
_entry.id   AF-A0A517Z2V8-F1
#
_cell.length_a   1.000
_cell.length_b   1.000
_cell.length_c   1.000
_cell.angle_alpha   90.00
_cell.angle_beta   90.00
_cell.angle_gamma   90.00
#
_symmetry.space_group_name_H-M   'P 1'
#
loop_
_entity.id
_entity.type
_entity.pdbx_description
1 polymer ?
#
loop_
_entity_poly.entity_id
_entity_poly.type
_entity_poly.pdbx_seq_one_letter_code
_entity_poly.pdbx_strand_id
1 'polypeptide(L)'
;MVHESDSRMTELDRLRTEAAELGDALESAAERLETAGLCPDIRLVARLTGWEERLGELSEQIRATESVHDGEPEADVWSIDQLEHACRKQELSSRARELVTRVESLRHVDEPEFRPLVEARAEAGQWLTSLSSRNADAIGEAVAELEASPPAWLSLLQLVEQAETLSDDDWSRLDEAVSETYGRSLAIAAARGKLTGEPVAEVTEPDPEQLVVDRPIFPVAPPQDPAPAAVPPAEDLFSSDNVFADDDAPNPETDSGRIRLTGRSQSIETTPPKRQLKGHYEELPAAIVDSAIAAINAEGPEQRLEIDRLVVRLVLGERIGLAYHLALGNENEASPEHIPAWLLRAWSVSPHVMFPQGRLAADLTRSLSQYRPGTDDTATEEAIQYMVCACALRAALIAPSTRAAAILRSMPMRPGFSHLYNYCVRIATYGEQLGGVLPQAFKKETGTVNHDRRLADLQAEVSRWHHKFIAGRLEYEVAEQLFMRGHWSVRQTAARRDPQRVRRWMRWQAAQRAIDGVVAPLVQGQWEKLAESRRLLKVLRESDLLPGGQRHRQDPEGDRQIASLLQDVRSYVQQATAAAALMGRDQGPVLVPAIDEIRGEVCERHEPVLRELNEALAVAPSEDLQMGLSCLIRAIGQIRDLVDPATAVPDREPDLRHLLQGELLKVPTLMLDSDWEPQCSAAVLEEEILRSLTGPQPDWRMAFQLHCDQGNHSATQKLLSLDVWTETEHTEMTAVRRELLGWMEQSMLQELSRGMALLREAVARGAISGDDRVRYESCLSQLKHKVAGAVFSADDVELLTELQNELEQAVQRAADRSDADGEPADESLHASPEHVGEDAVASEAWVVDWIGEEDGS
;
A
#
# COMPACT_ATOMS: atom_id res chain seq x y z
N MET A 1 16.84 -26.80 -38.69
CA MET A 1 16.15 -27.13 -37.42
C MET A 1 17.14 -27.28 -36.26
N VAL A 2 18.04 -28.28 -36.24
CA VAL A 2 18.99 -28.45 -35.10
C VAL A 2 19.78 -27.17 -34.79
N HIS A 3 20.48 -26.59 -35.77
CA HIS A 3 21.18 -25.30 -35.62
C HIS A 3 20.29 -24.10 -35.23
N GLU A 4 18.98 -24.18 -35.44
CA GLU A 4 18.04 -23.14 -34.99
C GLU A 4 17.66 -23.35 -33.51
N SER A 5 17.67 -24.59 -33.01
CA SER A 5 17.54 -24.90 -31.57
C SER A 5 18.78 -24.41 -30.81
N ASP A 6 19.98 -24.79 -31.28
CA ASP A 6 21.26 -24.37 -30.70
C ASP A 6 21.34 -22.84 -30.54
N SER A 7 20.94 -22.11 -31.59
CA SER A 7 20.93 -20.65 -31.62
C SER A 7 19.91 -20.02 -30.67
N ARG A 8 18.77 -20.68 -30.42
CA ARG A 8 17.74 -20.21 -29.47
C ARG A 8 18.16 -20.46 -28.02
N MET A 9 18.77 -21.61 -27.74
CA MET A 9 19.30 -21.92 -26.41
C MET A 9 20.45 -20.96 -26.04
N THR A 10 21.34 -20.67 -27.00
CA THR A 10 22.45 -19.73 -26.81
C THR A 10 21.97 -18.30 -26.50
N GLU A 11 20.92 -17.81 -27.17
CA GLU A 11 20.36 -16.48 -26.86
C GLU A 11 19.52 -16.49 -25.56
N LEU A 12 18.92 -17.63 -25.16
CA LEU A 12 18.30 -17.78 -23.83
C LEU A 12 19.33 -17.63 -22.69
N ASP A 13 20.46 -18.34 -22.76
CA ASP A 13 21.53 -18.24 -21.77
C ASP A 13 22.10 -16.81 -21.71
N ARG A 14 22.26 -16.17 -22.88
CA ARG A 14 22.68 -14.77 -22.96
C ARG A 14 21.67 -13.83 -22.30
N LEU A 15 20.37 -13.95 -22.61
CA LEU A 15 19.31 -13.15 -21.99
C LEU A 15 19.25 -13.40 -20.48
N ARG A 16 19.53 -14.62 -20.00
CA ARG A 16 19.65 -14.96 -18.58
C ARG A 16 20.82 -14.23 -17.92
N THR A 17 22.00 -14.21 -18.55
CA THR A 17 23.17 -13.46 -18.05
C THR A 17 22.92 -11.96 -18.03
N GLU A 18 22.40 -11.39 -19.13
CA GLU A 18 22.08 -9.96 -19.22
C GLU A 18 20.96 -9.54 -18.23
N ALA A 19 20.03 -10.44 -17.90
CA ALA A 19 19.01 -10.19 -16.87
C ALA A 19 19.59 -10.09 -15.46
N ALA A 20 20.59 -10.91 -15.12
CA ALA A 20 21.29 -10.83 -13.84
C ALA A 20 22.04 -9.49 -13.72
N GLU A 21 22.84 -9.13 -14.72
CA GLU A 21 23.53 -7.82 -14.76
C GLU A 21 22.56 -6.63 -14.67
N LEU A 22 21.37 -6.74 -15.28
CA LEU A 22 20.32 -5.72 -15.19
C LEU A 22 19.71 -5.66 -13.78
N GLY A 23 19.54 -6.79 -13.10
CA GLY A 23 19.12 -6.86 -11.70
C GLY A 23 20.09 -6.11 -10.79
N ASP A 24 21.35 -6.53 -10.77
CA ASP A 24 22.42 -5.93 -9.94
C ASP A 24 22.55 -4.42 -10.19
N ALA A 25 22.47 -4.00 -11.46
CA ALA A 25 22.57 -2.59 -11.85
C ALA A 25 21.32 -1.76 -11.50
N LEU A 26 20.13 -2.37 -11.44
CA LEU A 26 18.90 -1.73 -10.96
C LEU A 26 18.88 -1.61 -9.44
N GLU A 27 19.32 -2.64 -8.71
CA GLU A 27 19.46 -2.62 -7.25
C GLU A 27 20.49 -1.56 -6.83
N SER A 28 21.67 -1.58 -7.46
CA SER A 28 22.69 -0.53 -7.33
C SER A 28 22.19 0.87 -7.75
N ALA A 29 21.12 0.99 -8.53
CA ALA A 29 20.53 2.28 -8.90
C ALA A 29 19.44 2.72 -7.92
N ALA A 30 18.70 1.77 -7.33
CA ALA A 30 17.74 2.03 -6.25
C ALA A 30 18.47 2.51 -4.98
N GLU A 31 19.55 1.84 -4.58
CA GLU A 31 20.37 2.25 -3.43
C GLU A 31 20.93 3.67 -3.58
N ARG A 32 21.41 4.05 -4.78
CA ARG A 32 21.87 5.44 -5.06
C ARG A 32 20.74 6.47 -5.15
N LEU A 33 19.52 6.05 -5.47
CA LEU A 33 18.34 6.91 -5.44
C LEU A 33 17.91 7.15 -3.98
N GLU A 34 17.91 6.12 -3.15
CA GLU A 34 17.55 6.18 -1.73
C GLU A 34 18.58 6.94 -0.87
N THR A 35 19.88 6.68 -1.09
CA THR A 35 20.97 7.29 -0.30
C THR A 35 21.37 8.70 -0.77
N ALA A 36 21.28 9.00 -2.07
CA ALA A 36 21.83 10.23 -2.65
C ALA A 36 20.86 11.00 -3.56
N GLY A 37 19.62 10.52 -3.75
CA GLY A 37 18.64 11.13 -4.67
C GLY A 37 19.05 11.06 -6.15
N LEU A 38 20.05 10.24 -6.49
CA LEU A 38 20.62 10.20 -7.84
C LEU A 38 19.82 9.28 -8.76
N CYS A 39 19.44 9.81 -9.92
CA CYS A 39 18.66 9.10 -10.93
C CYS A 39 19.46 7.95 -11.57
N PRO A 40 18.82 6.84 -11.98
CA PRO A 40 19.45 5.82 -12.81
C PRO A 40 19.96 6.40 -14.14
N ASP A 41 21.08 5.87 -14.66
CA ASP A 41 21.59 6.24 -15.98
C ASP A 41 20.58 5.84 -17.08
N ILE A 42 20.29 6.76 -18.01
CA ILE A 42 19.47 6.50 -19.20
C ILE A 42 20.00 5.33 -20.05
N ARG A 43 21.30 5.00 -19.93
CA ARG A 43 21.89 3.79 -20.53
C ARG A 43 21.38 2.50 -19.92
N LEU A 44 21.14 2.44 -18.61
CA LEU A 44 20.52 1.29 -17.95
C LEU A 44 19.08 1.11 -18.43
N VAL A 45 18.35 2.23 -18.51
CA VAL A 45 16.98 2.31 -19.06
C VAL A 45 16.93 1.84 -20.52
N ALA A 46 17.95 2.13 -21.33
CA ALA A 46 18.07 1.65 -22.71
C ALA A 46 18.45 0.16 -22.81
N ARG A 47 19.39 -0.33 -21.98
CA ARG A 47 19.77 -1.76 -21.93
C ARG A 47 18.55 -2.65 -21.65
N LEU A 48 17.68 -2.24 -20.72
CA LEU A 48 16.48 -3.00 -20.35
C LEU A 48 15.49 -3.13 -21.53
N THR A 49 15.29 -2.07 -22.33
CA THR A 49 14.43 -2.16 -23.54
C THR A 49 15.02 -3.09 -24.60
N GLY A 50 16.32 -2.97 -24.89
CA GLY A 50 17.00 -3.85 -25.84
C GLY A 50 17.11 -5.31 -25.35
N TRP A 51 16.77 -5.59 -24.09
CA TRP A 51 16.59 -6.93 -23.54
C TRP A 51 15.12 -7.39 -23.68
N GLU A 52 14.14 -6.55 -23.35
CA GLU A 52 12.71 -6.82 -23.55
C GLU A 52 12.37 -7.11 -25.02
N GLU A 53 12.94 -6.36 -25.96
CA GLU A 53 12.74 -6.55 -27.41
C GLU A 53 13.22 -7.93 -27.87
N ARG A 54 14.44 -8.34 -27.49
CA ARG A 54 14.99 -9.67 -27.84
C ARG A 54 14.25 -10.83 -27.17
N LEU A 55 13.81 -10.68 -25.92
CA LEU A 55 12.97 -11.69 -25.26
C LEU A 55 11.62 -11.84 -25.98
N GLY A 56 11.03 -10.72 -26.42
CA GLY A 56 9.84 -10.69 -27.26
C GLY A 56 10.04 -11.45 -28.58
N GLU A 57 11.05 -11.05 -29.37
CA GLU A 57 11.41 -11.69 -30.64
C GLU A 57 11.64 -13.21 -30.49
N LEU A 58 12.34 -13.63 -29.43
CA LEU A 58 12.62 -15.04 -29.17
C LEU A 58 11.34 -15.82 -28.81
N SER A 59 10.43 -15.21 -28.02
CA SER A 59 9.13 -15.81 -27.71
C SER A 59 8.23 -15.96 -28.95
N GLU A 60 8.23 -14.99 -29.86
CA GLU A 60 7.50 -15.09 -31.14
C GLU A 60 8.12 -16.16 -32.05
N GLN A 61 9.45 -16.26 -32.12
CA GLN A 61 10.15 -17.30 -32.90
C GLN A 61 9.84 -18.72 -32.42
N ILE A 62 9.69 -18.93 -31.11
CA ILE A 62 9.32 -20.24 -30.54
C ILE A 62 7.84 -20.53 -30.81
N ARG A 63 6.93 -19.59 -30.50
CA ARG A 63 5.49 -19.69 -30.79
C ARG A 63 5.19 -19.93 -32.28
N ALA A 64 5.91 -19.29 -33.19
CA ALA A 64 5.76 -19.48 -34.63
C ALA A 64 6.18 -20.88 -35.12
N THR A 65 6.87 -21.66 -34.28
CA THR A 65 7.29 -23.04 -34.58
C THR A 65 6.55 -24.12 -33.79
N GLU A 66 5.81 -23.78 -32.73
CA GLU A 66 4.84 -24.71 -32.12
C GLU A 66 3.50 -24.65 -32.88
N SER A 67 3.02 -25.80 -33.33
CA SER A 67 1.63 -25.93 -33.81
C SER A 67 0.71 -25.99 -32.59
N VAL A 68 0.36 -24.84 -32.03
CA VAL A 68 -0.36 -24.73 -30.75
C VAL A 68 -1.78 -25.30 -30.85
N HIS A 69 -1.90 -26.57 -30.48
CA HIS A 69 -3.11 -27.25 -30.00
C HIS A 69 -2.68 -28.15 -28.82
N ASP A 70 -2.55 -27.56 -27.62
CA ASP A 70 -3.21 -28.05 -26.40
C ASP A 70 -2.85 -27.24 -25.14
N GLY A 71 -3.87 -26.96 -24.32
CA GLY A 71 -3.79 -27.00 -22.86
C GLY A 71 -3.21 -25.80 -22.08
N GLU A 72 -2.16 -25.13 -22.55
CA GLU A 72 -1.46 -24.12 -21.73
C GLU A 72 -2.01 -22.68 -21.87
N PRO A 73 -1.88 -21.83 -20.82
CA PRO A 73 -2.78 -20.69 -20.62
C PRO A 73 -2.52 -19.49 -21.56
N GLU A 74 -3.55 -18.67 -21.74
CA GLU A 74 -3.55 -17.36 -22.43
C GLU A 74 -2.74 -16.27 -21.67
N ALA A 75 -1.53 -16.59 -21.23
CA ALA A 75 -0.58 -15.64 -20.69
C ALA A 75 0.26 -15.07 -21.84
N ASP A 76 0.06 -13.79 -22.16
CA ASP A 76 0.85 -13.07 -23.18
C ASP A 76 2.36 -13.16 -22.95
N VAL A 77 2.79 -13.35 -21.69
CA VAL A 77 4.18 -13.37 -21.22
C VAL A 77 4.58 -14.77 -20.78
N TRP A 78 5.70 -15.27 -21.31
CA TRP A 78 6.39 -16.50 -20.83
C TRP A 78 7.64 -16.11 -20.02
N SER A 79 8.02 -16.90 -19.01
CA SER A 79 9.30 -16.75 -18.31
C SER A 79 10.47 -17.38 -19.09
N ILE A 80 11.71 -17.07 -18.69
CA ILE A 80 12.92 -17.72 -19.24
C ILE A 80 12.82 -19.24 -19.07
N ASP A 81 12.44 -19.73 -17.89
CA ASP A 81 12.32 -21.18 -17.64
C ASP A 81 11.21 -21.84 -18.49
N GLN A 82 10.14 -21.11 -18.82
CA GLN A 82 9.09 -21.59 -19.75
C GLN A 82 9.58 -21.62 -21.20
N LEU A 83 10.35 -20.62 -21.64
CA LEU A 83 11.01 -20.60 -22.95
C LEU A 83 12.06 -21.72 -23.06
N GLU A 84 12.82 -21.97 -21.99
CA GLU A 84 13.79 -23.07 -21.87
C GLU A 84 13.10 -24.45 -21.98
N HIS A 85 11.98 -24.65 -21.28
CA HIS A 85 11.18 -25.89 -21.37
C HIS A 85 10.55 -26.06 -22.76
N ALA A 86 10.05 -24.98 -23.39
CA ALA A 86 9.51 -25.00 -24.75
C ALA A 86 10.58 -25.32 -25.80
N CYS A 87 11.77 -24.71 -25.72
CA CYS A 87 12.91 -25.04 -26.57
C CYS A 87 13.33 -26.51 -26.43
N ARG A 88 13.48 -27.02 -25.20
CA ARG A 88 13.81 -28.45 -24.97
C ARG A 88 12.74 -29.38 -25.53
N LYS A 89 11.45 -29.09 -25.30
CA LYS A 89 10.32 -29.83 -25.87
C LYS A 89 10.37 -29.84 -27.40
N GLN A 90 10.64 -28.69 -28.03
CA GLN A 90 10.76 -28.54 -29.47
C GLN A 90 11.92 -29.36 -30.04
N GLU A 91 13.09 -29.31 -29.41
CA GLU A 91 14.29 -30.02 -29.85
C GLU A 91 14.10 -31.54 -29.82
N LEU A 92 13.66 -32.05 -28.67
CA LEU A 92 13.37 -33.47 -28.46
C LEU A 92 12.27 -33.96 -29.42
N SER A 93 11.21 -33.17 -29.61
CA SER A 93 10.15 -33.47 -30.59
C SER A 93 10.64 -33.45 -32.04
N SER A 94 11.63 -32.62 -32.36
CA SER A 94 12.22 -32.55 -33.70
C SER A 94 13.12 -33.75 -33.97
N ARG A 95 13.96 -34.13 -32.99
CA ARG A 95 14.80 -35.33 -33.03
C ARG A 95 13.98 -36.62 -33.13
N ALA A 96 12.90 -36.73 -32.35
CA ALA A 96 11.92 -37.82 -32.45
C ALA A 96 11.26 -37.90 -33.84
N ARG A 97 10.85 -36.74 -34.40
CA ARG A 97 10.25 -36.68 -35.74
C ARG A 97 11.25 -37.06 -36.85
N GLU A 98 12.52 -36.68 -36.72
CA GLU A 98 13.56 -37.02 -37.70
C GLU A 98 13.77 -38.53 -37.81
N LEU A 99 13.91 -39.23 -36.69
CA LEU A 99 14.04 -40.69 -36.65
C LEU A 99 12.86 -41.40 -37.34
N VAL A 100 11.63 -40.97 -37.05
CA VAL A 100 10.42 -41.55 -37.67
C VAL A 100 10.34 -41.21 -39.16
N THR A 101 10.72 -40.00 -39.57
CA THR A 101 10.77 -39.60 -40.99
C THR A 101 11.74 -40.48 -41.80
N ARG A 102 12.87 -40.88 -41.20
CA ARG A 102 13.86 -41.77 -41.83
C ARG A 102 13.33 -43.19 -41.99
N VAL A 103 12.55 -43.70 -41.03
CA VAL A 103 11.86 -45.00 -41.17
C VAL A 103 10.74 -44.92 -42.21
N GLU A 104 10.02 -43.81 -42.28
CA GLU A 104 8.99 -43.58 -43.30
C GLU A 104 9.55 -43.46 -44.73
N SER A 105 10.78 -42.94 -44.89
CA SER A 105 11.44 -42.83 -46.20
C SER A 105 11.98 -44.16 -46.75
N LEU A 106 12.34 -45.12 -45.89
CA LEU A 106 12.77 -46.47 -46.29
C LEU A 106 11.74 -47.12 -47.23
N ARG A 107 12.15 -47.56 -48.42
CA ARG A 107 11.32 -48.29 -49.39
C ARG A 107 11.98 -49.60 -49.80
N HIS A 108 11.17 -50.63 -50.08
CA HIS A 108 11.66 -51.90 -50.63
C HIS A 108 11.76 -51.82 -52.16
N VAL A 109 12.95 -52.10 -52.70
CA VAL A 109 13.30 -51.84 -54.11
C VAL A 109 12.40 -52.58 -55.10
N ASP A 110 12.05 -53.85 -54.83
CA ASP A 110 11.25 -54.67 -55.76
C ASP A 110 9.73 -54.65 -55.49
N GLU A 111 9.30 -54.21 -54.30
CA GLU A 111 7.91 -54.39 -53.82
C GLU A 111 7.44 -53.14 -53.05
N PRO A 112 6.74 -52.18 -53.69
CA PRO A 112 6.36 -50.92 -53.05
C PRO A 112 5.35 -51.09 -51.90
N GLU A 113 4.59 -52.19 -51.89
CA GLU A 113 3.62 -52.56 -50.85
C GLU A 113 4.17 -53.63 -49.88
N PHE A 114 5.50 -53.75 -49.71
CA PHE A 114 6.12 -54.77 -48.86
C PHE A 114 5.63 -54.68 -47.39
N ARG A 115 4.67 -55.56 -47.06
CA ARG A 115 3.84 -55.44 -45.86
C ARG A 115 4.59 -55.32 -44.52
N PRO A 116 5.67 -56.09 -44.24
CA PRO A 116 6.41 -55.94 -42.98
C PRO A 116 6.98 -54.54 -42.77
N LEU A 117 7.39 -53.85 -43.85
CA LEU A 117 7.89 -52.48 -43.78
C LEU A 117 6.75 -51.47 -43.53
N VAL A 118 5.54 -51.74 -44.01
CA VAL A 118 4.35 -50.92 -43.69
C VAL A 118 3.99 -51.05 -42.21
N GLU A 119 4.10 -52.26 -41.64
CA GLU A 119 3.84 -52.52 -40.22
C GLU A 119 4.89 -51.81 -39.33
N ALA A 120 6.19 -51.87 -39.67
CA ALA A 120 7.25 -51.13 -38.97
C ALA A 120 7.09 -49.59 -39.04
N ARG A 121 6.75 -49.02 -40.21
CA ARG A 121 6.45 -47.57 -40.32
C ARG A 121 5.25 -47.16 -39.47
N ALA A 122 4.19 -47.98 -39.45
CA ALA A 122 2.98 -47.70 -38.68
C ALA A 122 3.24 -47.68 -37.17
N GLU A 123 4.19 -48.47 -36.68
CA GLU A 123 4.63 -48.46 -35.28
C GLU A 123 5.42 -47.18 -34.93
N ALA A 124 6.38 -46.80 -35.77
CA ALA A 124 7.14 -45.56 -35.62
C ALA A 124 6.23 -44.31 -35.61
N GLY A 125 5.23 -44.25 -36.50
CA GLY A 125 4.23 -43.17 -36.52
C GLY A 125 3.30 -43.16 -35.29
N GLN A 126 2.93 -44.32 -34.75
CA GLN A 126 2.18 -44.42 -33.49
C GLN A 126 3.00 -43.91 -32.30
N TRP A 127 4.30 -44.25 -32.24
CA TRP A 127 5.21 -43.74 -31.21
C TRP A 127 5.29 -42.20 -31.23
N LEU A 128 5.50 -41.59 -32.41
CA LEU A 128 5.51 -40.12 -32.56
C LEU A 128 4.18 -39.46 -32.14
N THR A 129 3.06 -40.10 -32.45
CA THR A 129 1.73 -39.65 -32.02
C THR A 129 1.63 -39.69 -30.48
N SER A 130 2.17 -40.72 -29.82
CA SER A 130 2.15 -40.88 -28.35
C SER A 130 3.05 -39.89 -27.58
N LEU A 131 3.96 -39.18 -28.26
CA LEU A 131 4.78 -38.12 -27.69
C LEU A 131 4.13 -36.73 -27.80
N SER A 132 3.21 -36.54 -28.75
CA SER A 132 2.72 -35.21 -29.13
C SER A 132 1.95 -34.49 -28.00
N SER A 133 1.47 -35.22 -26.99
CA SER A 133 0.77 -34.69 -25.82
C SER A 133 1.58 -34.77 -24.51
N ARG A 134 2.91 -34.89 -24.56
CA ARG A 134 3.79 -34.99 -23.39
C ARG A 134 4.54 -33.67 -23.11
N ASN A 135 4.99 -33.47 -21.87
CA ASN A 135 5.90 -32.38 -21.48
C ASN A 135 7.35 -32.71 -21.89
N ALA A 136 8.27 -31.75 -21.80
CA ALA A 136 9.64 -31.95 -22.29
C ALA A 136 10.33 -33.15 -21.62
N ASP A 137 10.15 -33.31 -20.30
CA ASP A 137 10.85 -34.33 -19.51
C ASP A 137 10.40 -35.74 -19.89
N ALA A 138 9.08 -35.98 -20.07
CA ALA A 138 8.54 -37.28 -20.47
C ALA A 138 8.69 -37.60 -21.98
N ILE A 139 9.15 -36.62 -22.78
CA ILE A 139 9.69 -36.85 -24.13
C ILE A 139 11.18 -37.21 -24.02
N GLY A 140 11.94 -36.51 -23.17
CA GLY A 140 13.36 -36.78 -22.92
C GLY A 140 13.60 -38.18 -22.40
N GLU A 141 12.82 -38.63 -21.41
CA GLU A 141 12.83 -39.99 -20.87
C GLU A 141 12.52 -41.03 -21.96
N ALA A 142 11.47 -40.79 -22.77
CA ALA A 142 11.08 -41.70 -23.86
C ALA A 142 12.08 -41.73 -25.04
N VAL A 143 12.87 -40.67 -25.24
CA VAL A 143 13.96 -40.63 -26.23
C VAL A 143 15.23 -41.30 -25.68
N ALA A 144 15.51 -41.18 -24.38
CA ALA A 144 16.59 -41.92 -23.72
C ALA A 144 16.30 -43.43 -23.64
N GLU A 145 15.03 -43.82 -23.46
CA GLU A 145 14.58 -45.22 -23.49
C GLU A 145 14.86 -45.89 -24.85
N LEU A 146 14.72 -45.17 -25.97
CA LEU A 146 15.12 -45.65 -27.30
C LEU A 146 16.62 -45.94 -27.42
N GLU A 147 17.48 -45.15 -26.77
CA GLU A 147 18.93 -45.33 -26.81
C GLU A 147 19.38 -46.48 -25.89
N ALA A 148 18.68 -46.70 -24.78
CA ALA A 148 18.95 -47.79 -23.84
C ALA A 148 18.38 -49.15 -24.28
N SER A 149 17.25 -49.16 -25.01
CA SER A 149 16.58 -50.37 -25.47
C SER A 149 15.88 -50.13 -26.83
N PRO A 150 16.63 -50.15 -27.95
CA PRO A 150 16.08 -49.79 -29.26
C PRO A 150 14.95 -50.74 -29.70
N PRO A 151 13.75 -50.23 -30.02
CA PRO A 151 12.66 -51.04 -30.57
C PRO A 151 12.99 -51.51 -31.98
N ALA A 152 12.35 -52.58 -32.44
CA ALA A 152 12.72 -53.24 -33.68
C ALA A 152 12.68 -52.32 -34.93
N TRP A 153 11.82 -51.30 -34.97
CA TRP A 153 11.80 -50.32 -36.08
C TRP A 153 13.05 -49.42 -36.11
N LEU A 154 13.65 -49.13 -34.95
CA LEU A 154 14.89 -48.38 -34.84
C LEU A 154 16.10 -49.28 -35.14
N SER A 155 16.05 -50.54 -34.69
CA SER A 155 17.02 -51.58 -35.05
C SER A 155 17.05 -51.85 -36.57
N LEU A 156 15.89 -51.81 -37.22
CA LEU A 156 15.76 -51.87 -38.69
C LEU A 156 16.43 -50.68 -39.37
N LEU A 157 16.27 -49.47 -38.84
CA LEU A 157 16.93 -48.27 -39.39
C LEU A 157 18.45 -48.39 -39.27
N GLN A 158 18.96 -48.81 -38.12
CA GLN A 158 20.39 -49.07 -37.89
C GLN A 158 20.95 -50.13 -38.85
N LEU A 159 20.25 -51.25 -39.06
CA LEU A 159 20.66 -52.28 -40.04
C LEU A 159 20.76 -51.79 -41.48
N VAL A 160 19.97 -50.78 -41.87
CA VAL A 160 19.97 -50.26 -43.25
C VAL A 160 20.99 -49.12 -43.41
N GLU A 161 21.08 -48.20 -42.45
CA GLU A 161 21.94 -47.01 -42.54
C GLU A 161 23.39 -47.26 -42.06
N GLN A 162 23.63 -48.22 -41.16
CA GLN A 162 24.93 -48.48 -40.53
C GLN A 162 25.51 -49.86 -40.91
N ALA A 163 24.99 -50.50 -41.96
CA ALA A 163 25.35 -51.84 -42.42
C ALA A 163 26.86 -52.06 -42.62
N GLU A 164 27.59 -51.03 -43.08
CA GLU A 164 29.03 -51.09 -43.34
C GLU A 164 29.91 -50.80 -42.10
N THR A 165 29.30 -50.37 -40.98
CA THR A 165 30.00 -49.89 -39.77
C THR A 165 29.68 -50.67 -38.49
N LEU A 166 28.63 -51.50 -38.50
CA LEU A 166 28.26 -52.37 -37.38
C LEU A 166 29.29 -53.51 -37.18
N SER A 167 29.44 -54.00 -35.95
CA SER A 167 30.19 -55.23 -35.66
C SER A 167 29.34 -56.47 -35.97
N ASP A 168 29.97 -57.62 -36.24
CA ASP A 168 29.26 -58.89 -36.47
C ASP A 168 28.30 -59.25 -35.31
N ASP A 169 28.71 -58.98 -34.06
CA ASP A 169 27.92 -59.23 -32.85
C ASP A 169 26.70 -58.30 -32.76
N ASP A 170 26.87 -57.00 -33.04
CA ASP A 170 25.77 -56.03 -32.97
C ASP A 170 24.81 -56.22 -34.15
N TRP A 171 25.34 -56.47 -35.36
CA TRP A 171 24.56 -56.80 -36.54
C TRP A 171 23.68 -58.03 -36.30
N SER A 172 24.24 -59.09 -35.68
CA SER A 172 23.47 -60.31 -35.36
C SER A 172 22.34 -60.05 -34.34
N ARG A 173 22.52 -59.16 -33.36
CA ARG A 173 21.47 -58.80 -32.40
C ARG A 173 20.34 -58.01 -33.07
N LEU A 174 20.68 -57.09 -33.97
CA LEU A 174 19.70 -56.30 -34.69
C LEU A 174 18.93 -57.17 -35.72
N ASP A 175 19.59 -58.09 -36.43
CA ASP A 175 18.93 -59.06 -37.34
C ASP A 175 17.97 -60.00 -36.58
N GLU A 176 18.34 -60.42 -35.37
CA GLU A 176 17.48 -61.24 -34.49
C GLU A 176 16.24 -60.45 -34.03
N ALA A 177 16.42 -59.22 -33.50
CA ALA A 177 15.31 -58.37 -33.06
C ALA A 177 14.32 -58.04 -34.20
N VAL A 178 14.82 -57.67 -35.38
CA VAL A 178 13.97 -57.41 -36.56
C VAL A 178 13.31 -58.70 -37.07
N SER A 179 14.01 -59.83 -37.02
CA SER A 179 13.46 -61.14 -37.42
C SER A 179 12.36 -61.64 -36.49
N GLU A 180 12.44 -61.34 -35.18
CA GLU A 180 11.42 -61.72 -34.20
C GLU A 180 10.16 -60.84 -34.32
N THR A 181 10.30 -59.51 -34.41
CA THR A 181 9.15 -58.60 -34.43
C THR A 181 8.44 -58.51 -35.78
N TYR A 182 9.15 -58.29 -36.88
CA TYR A 182 8.54 -58.09 -38.22
C TYR A 182 8.73 -59.29 -39.16
N GLY A 183 9.33 -60.36 -38.67
CA GLY A 183 9.58 -61.58 -39.43
C GLY A 183 10.85 -61.51 -40.29
N ARG A 184 11.51 -62.66 -40.39
CA ARG A 184 12.79 -62.86 -41.09
C ARG A 184 12.84 -62.36 -42.54
N SER A 185 11.70 -62.15 -43.21
CA SER A 185 11.64 -61.57 -44.55
C SER A 185 12.06 -60.10 -44.60
N LEU A 186 11.82 -59.31 -43.54
CA LEU A 186 12.25 -57.91 -43.47
C LEU A 186 13.75 -57.80 -43.15
N ALA A 187 14.22 -58.60 -42.19
CA ALA A 187 15.64 -58.69 -41.84
C ALA A 187 16.49 -59.12 -43.06
N ILE A 188 16.07 -60.15 -43.79
CA ILE A 188 16.71 -60.58 -45.05
C ILE A 188 16.66 -59.51 -46.16
N ALA A 189 15.68 -58.61 -46.15
CA ALA A 189 15.63 -57.50 -47.10
C ALA A 189 16.64 -56.39 -46.74
N ALA A 190 16.75 -56.02 -45.45
CA ALA A 190 17.77 -55.11 -44.95
C ALA A 190 19.18 -55.65 -45.23
N ALA A 191 19.45 -56.89 -44.83
CA ALA A 191 20.71 -57.62 -45.01
C ALA A 191 21.17 -57.80 -46.47
N ARG A 192 20.30 -57.51 -47.45
CA ARG A 192 20.59 -57.61 -48.89
C ARG A 192 20.60 -56.25 -49.60
N GLY A 193 20.53 -55.15 -48.86
CA GLY A 193 20.43 -53.80 -49.44
C GLY A 193 19.16 -53.58 -50.27
N LYS A 194 18.09 -54.33 -50.00
CA LYS A 194 16.80 -54.18 -50.69
C LYS A 194 15.89 -53.10 -50.09
N LEU A 195 16.34 -52.46 -49.01
CA LEU A 195 15.70 -51.31 -48.39
C LEU A 195 16.56 -50.08 -48.67
N THR A 196 15.97 -49.04 -49.28
CA THR A 196 16.66 -47.79 -49.66
C THR A 196 15.90 -46.59 -49.11
N GLY A 197 16.61 -45.65 -48.46
CA GLY A 197 16.03 -44.39 -47.95
C GLY A 197 15.92 -43.26 -48.98
N GLU A 198 16.64 -43.36 -50.11
CA GLU A 198 16.59 -42.37 -51.19
C GLU A 198 15.48 -42.67 -52.22
N PRO A 199 14.88 -41.62 -52.84
CA PRO A 199 13.99 -41.79 -53.97
C PRO A 199 14.79 -42.19 -55.22
N VAL A 200 14.49 -43.37 -55.78
CA VAL A 200 15.08 -43.82 -57.06
C VAL A 200 14.73 -42.80 -58.15
N ALA A 201 15.74 -42.12 -58.69
CA ALA A 201 15.55 -41.13 -59.75
C ALA A 201 15.07 -41.80 -61.04
N GLU A 202 13.99 -41.27 -61.64
CA GLU A 202 13.51 -41.75 -62.94
C GLU A 202 14.53 -41.48 -64.05
N VAL A 203 14.85 -42.53 -64.81
CA VAL A 203 15.80 -42.47 -65.92
C VAL A 203 15.26 -41.58 -67.04
N THR A 204 16.00 -40.52 -67.37
CA THR A 204 15.79 -39.73 -68.60
C THR A 204 17.10 -39.66 -69.37
N GLU A 205 17.09 -40.08 -70.64
CA GLU A 205 18.26 -40.02 -71.54
C GLU A 205 18.48 -38.61 -72.14
N PRO A 206 19.69 -38.30 -72.68
CA PRO A 206 20.18 -36.93 -72.79
C PRO A 206 20.13 -36.30 -74.20
N ASP A 207 20.37 -34.99 -74.25
CA ASP A 207 21.01 -34.26 -75.36
C ASP A 207 21.77 -33.02 -74.78
N PRO A 208 22.61 -32.25 -75.52
CA PRO A 208 23.90 -31.80 -74.98
C PRO A 208 24.14 -30.27 -75.08
N GLU A 209 25.43 -29.86 -75.06
CA GLU A 209 25.95 -28.47 -75.12
C GLU A 209 25.79 -27.64 -73.82
N GLN A 210 26.74 -26.82 -73.34
CA GLN A 210 28.15 -26.51 -73.66
C GLN A 210 29.01 -26.71 -72.38
N LEU A 211 30.22 -27.29 -72.37
CA LEU A 211 31.52 -26.84 -72.89
C LEU A 211 32.14 -25.56 -72.25
N VAL A 212 33.22 -25.75 -71.44
CA VAL A 212 34.52 -25.01 -71.49
C VAL A 212 34.52 -23.52 -70.98
N VAL A 213 35.43 -22.97 -70.13
CA VAL A 213 36.87 -23.17 -69.76
C VAL A 213 37.14 -22.91 -68.24
N ASP A 214 38.36 -23.23 -67.78
CA ASP A 214 39.02 -22.96 -66.47
C ASP A 214 39.24 -21.50 -65.96
N ARG A 215 39.51 -21.44 -64.63
CA ARG A 215 40.54 -20.69 -63.79
C ARG A 215 41.56 -19.76 -64.51
N PRO A 216 42.25 -18.75 -63.86
CA PRO A 216 42.79 -18.80 -62.47
C PRO A 216 43.13 -17.49 -61.64
N ILE A 217 43.33 -17.64 -60.31
CA ILE A 217 44.40 -17.10 -59.40
C ILE A 217 44.65 -15.55 -59.21
N PHE A 218 44.39 -15.04 -57.97
CA PHE A 218 45.17 -14.15 -57.03
C PHE A 218 45.96 -12.87 -57.50
N PRO A 219 46.53 -11.99 -56.60
CA PRO A 219 46.23 -11.55 -55.20
C PRO A 219 46.32 -9.99 -54.98
N VAL A 220 46.45 -9.49 -53.72
CA VAL A 220 47.24 -8.30 -53.19
C VAL A 220 46.49 -7.38 -52.17
N ALA A 221 47.24 -6.80 -51.21
CA ALA A 221 46.86 -5.78 -50.19
C ALA A 221 48.14 -4.99 -49.76
N PRO A 222 48.18 -4.20 -48.66
CA PRO A 222 47.49 -2.93 -48.30
C PRO A 222 48.41 -1.68 -48.50
N PRO A 223 48.14 -0.48 -47.92
CA PRO A 223 48.97 0.03 -46.79
C PRO A 223 48.25 0.96 -45.76
N GLN A 224 48.98 1.85 -45.05
CA GLN A 224 48.65 2.45 -43.73
C GLN A 224 48.43 4.00 -43.69
N ASP A 225 47.98 4.48 -42.52
CA ASP A 225 48.14 5.78 -41.78
C ASP A 225 49.07 6.90 -42.33
N PRO A 226 48.87 8.22 -42.03
CA PRO A 226 49.05 8.75 -40.65
C PRO A 226 48.34 10.10 -40.21
N ALA A 227 48.58 10.51 -38.96
CA ALA A 227 48.37 11.86 -38.36
C ALA A 227 49.72 12.69 -38.32
N PRO A 228 49.97 13.80 -37.56
CA PRO A 228 49.17 14.61 -36.60
C PRO A 228 49.41 16.18 -36.58
N ALA A 229 48.88 16.87 -35.53
CA ALA A 229 49.50 17.99 -34.72
C ALA A 229 49.00 19.48 -34.73
N ALA A 230 48.90 20.04 -33.49
CA ALA A 230 49.05 21.44 -32.96
C ALA A 230 48.11 22.62 -33.43
N VAL A 231 47.52 23.55 -32.62
CA VAL A 231 47.72 24.15 -31.25
C VAL A 231 48.82 25.24 -31.17
N PRO A 232 48.76 26.39 -30.42
CA PRO A 232 47.71 27.20 -29.71
C PRO A 232 47.70 28.69 -30.24
N PRO A 233 47.53 29.84 -29.49
CA PRO A 233 46.99 30.23 -28.15
C PRO A 233 45.88 31.36 -28.24
N ALA A 234 45.60 32.35 -27.36
CA ALA A 234 46.13 32.93 -26.08
C ALA A 234 45.09 33.83 -25.32
N GLU A 235 45.40 34.13 -24.04
CA GLU A 235 45.13 35.37 -23.23
C GLU A 235 43.71 35.89 -22.88
N ASP A 236 43.32 35.65 -21.61
CA ASP A 236 43.05 36.59 -20.49
C ASP A 236 42.29 37.93 -20.67
N LEU A 237 41.35 38.21 -19.74
CA LEU A 237 41.41 39.38 -18.83
C LEU A 237 40.31 39.38 -17.74
N PHE A 238 40.73 39.52 -16.47
CA PHE A 238 40.18 40.34 -15.36
C PHE A 238 40.13 39.67 -13.97
N SER A 239 40.53 40.45 -12.95
CA SER A 239 40.53 40.13 -11.52
C SER A 239 40.51 41.44 -10.70
N SER A 240 39.79 41.47 -9.56
CA SER A 240 40.21 42.12 -8.29
C SER A 240 39.11 42.11 -7.21
N ASP A 241 39.36 41.40 -6.12
CA ASP A 241 39.21 41.76 -4.68
C ASP A 241 38.21 42.86 -4.21
N ASN A 242 37.49 42.63 -3.10
CA ASN A 242 37.94 43.10 -1.75
C ASN A 242 36.95 42.85 -0.56
N VAL A 243 37.51 42.31 0.54
CA VAL A 243 37.35 42.74 1.97
C VAL A 243 36.09 42.40 2.80
N PHE A 244 36.35 42.19 4.11
CA PHE A 244 35.51 41.89 5.29
C PHE A 244 35.19 40.40 5.53
N ALA A 245 35.32 39.85 6.76
CA ALA A 245 36.07 40.26 7.96
C ALA A 245 36.20 39.05 8.93
N ASP A 246 37.09 39.13 9.92
CA ASP A 246 37.25 38.10 10.97
C ASP A 246 36.07 38.08 11.97
N ASP A 247 35.79 36.90 12.53
CA ASP A 247 35.43 36.77 13.95
C ASP A 247 35.84 35.37 14.47
N ASP A 248 36.08 35.23 15.77
CA ASP A 248 37.03 34.23 16.32
C ASP A 248 36.48 33.36 17.48
N ALA A 249 37.18 32.25 17.77
CA ALA A 249 37.06 31.39 18.96
C ALA A 249 35.78 30.50 19.12
N PRO A 250 35.75 29.56 20.11
CA PRO A 250 36.61 28.38 20.08
C PRO A 250 35.89 27.03 20.37
N ASN A 251 36.51 25.91 19.96
CA ASN A 251 36.05 24.54 20.17
C ASN A 251 36.54 23.95 21.52
N PRO A 252 35.68 23.38 22.39
CA PRO A 252 36.10 22.73 23.64
C PRO A 252 36.26 21.20 23.51
N GLU A 253 37.53 20.78 23.49
CA GLU A 253 38.12 19.55 24.07
C GLU A 253 37.31 18.23 24.13
N THR A 254 37.84 17.23 23.42
CA THR A 254 37.54 15.80 23.58
C THR A 254 37.98 15.25 24.95
N ASP A 255 37.12 14.48 25.63
CA ASP A 255 37.53 13.61 26.76
C ASP A 255 37.13 12.15 26.49
N SER A 256 38.10 11.33 26.07
CA SER A 256 37.92 9.90 25.75
C SER A 256 37.93 9.03 27.01
N GLY A 257 36.89 9.16 27.84
CA GLY A 257 36.71 8.43 29.09
C GLY A 257 36.59 6.91 28.93
N ARG A 258 37.72 6.19 28.98
CA ARG A 258 37.79 4.72 28.95
C ARG A 258 36.88 4.03 29.99
N ILE A 259 35.76 3.47 29.54
CA ILE A 259 34.93 2.56 30.35
C ILE A 259 35.61 1.18 30.41
N ARG A 260 35.75 0.62 31.62
CA ARG A 260 36.21 -0.76 31.82
C ARG A 260 35.02 -1.72 31.78
N LEU A 261 35.04 -2.67 30.86
CA LEU A 261 34.13 -3.81 30.89
C LEU A 261 34.52 -4.75 32.05
N THR A 262 33.75 -4.72 33.13
CA THR A 262 33.70 -5.78 34.15
C THR A 262 32.27 -6.26 34.26
N GLY A 263 31.96 -7.36 33.57
CA GLY A 263 30.58 -7.77 33.33
C GLY A 263 29.89 -8.40 34.55
N ARG A 264 28.56 -8.24 34.59
CA ARG A 264 27.65 -9.21 35.20
C ARG A 264 26.28 -9.08 34.54
N SER A 265 25.74 -10.17 34.01
CA SER A 265 24.40 -10.17 33.43
C SER A 265 23.37 -9.86 34.52
N GLN A 266 22.62 -8.77 34.33
CA GLN A 266 21.37 -8.49 35.01
C GLN A 266 20.39 -8.09 33.92
N SER A 267 19.27 -8.81 33.81
CA SER A 267 18.17 -8.41 32.94
C SER A 267 17.67 -7.06 33.41
N ILE A 268 17.79 -6.04 32.57
CA ILE A 268 17.38 -4.68 32.93
C ILE A 268 15.87 -4.60 32.67
N GLU A 269 15.07 -4.44 33.74
CA GLU A 269 13.70 -3.93 33.59
C GLU A 269 13.78 -2.48 33.11
N THR A 270 13.86 -2.31 31.79
CA THR A 270 13.96 -1.02 31.09
C THR A 270 12.63 -0.29 31.23
N THR A 271 12.42 0.35 32.38
CA THR A 271 11.28 1.26 32.58
C THR A 271 11.49 2.51 31.72
N PRO A 272 10.48 2.98 30.95
CA PRO A 272 10.59 4.19 30.15
C PRO A 272 10.95 5.42 31.00
N PRO A 273 11.61 6.45 30.43
CA PRO A 273 11.99 7.66 31.16
C PRO A 273 10.75 8.45 31.60
N LYS A 274 10.31 8.24 32.85
CA LYS A 274 9.10 8.84 33.44
C LYS A 274 9.23 10.35 33.72
N ARG A 275 9.25 11.13 32.63
CA ARG A 275 9.16 12.59 32.63
C ARG A 275 7.74 13.02 33.00
N GLN A 276 7.47 13.16 34.30
CA GLN A 276 6.14 13.48 34.82
C GLN A 276 5.57 14.78 34.24
N LEU A 277 4.66 14.67 33.27
CA LEU A 277 3.88 15.79 32.78
C LEU A 277 2.80 16.15 33.79
N LYS A 278 2.64 17.46 34.05
CA LYS A 278 1.53 18.00 34.83
C LYS A 278 0.24 18.02 34.01
N GLY A 279 -0.35 16.85 33.78
CA GLY A 279 -1.75 16.73 33.39
C GLY A 279 -2.65 16.71 34.62
N HIS A 280 -3.94 16.96 34.42
CA HIS A 280 -4.98 16.94 35.43
C HIS A 280 -6.05 15.89 35.11
N TYR A 281 -6.94 15.66 36.07
CA TYR A 281 -8.17 14.91 35.88
C TYR A 281 -9.36 15.87 35.93
N GLU A 282 -10.28 15.71 34.99
CA GLU A 282 -11.54 16.44 34.87
C GLU A 282 -12.58 15.82 35.81
N GLU A 283 -13.28 16.65 36.60
CA GLU A 283 -14.39 16.18 37.43
C GLU A 283 -15.66 16.03 36.57
N LEU A 284 -16.20 14.80 36.50
CA LEU A 284 -17.50 14.56 35.86
C LEU A 284 -18.66 15.00 36.77
N PRO A 285 -19.75 15.56 36.21
CA PRO A 285 -21.02 15.68 36.91
C PRO A 285 -21.49 14.34 37.49
N ALA A 286 -21.82 14.31 38.78
CA ALA A 286 -22.22 13.08 39.47
C ALA A 286 -23.32 12.30 38.75
N ALA A 287 -24.31 12.97 38.15
CA ALA A 287 -25.39 12.33 37.39
C ALA A 287 -24.91 11.49 36.17
N ILE A 288 -23.74 11.80 35.58
CA ILE A 288 -23.14 10.98 34.52
C ILE A 288 -22.49 9.74 35.13
N VAL A 289 -21.75 9.90 36.23
CA VAL A 289 -21.10 8.81 36.97
C VAL A 289 -22.14 7.83 37.52
N ASP A 290 -23.20 8.34 38.15
CA ASP A 290 -24.32 7.56 38.68
C ASP A 290 -25.05 6.78 37.58
N SER A 291 -25.25 7.37 36.39
CA SER A 291 -25.83 6.66 35.23
C SER A 291 -24.90 5.62 34.64
N ALA A 292 -23.59 5.87 34.57
CA ALA A 292 -22.61 4.84 34.13
C ALA A 292 -22.59 3.66 35.11
N ILE A 293 -22.63 3.92 36.43
CA ILE A 293 -22.76 2.89 37.47
C ILE A 293 -24.10 2.15 37.31
N ALA A 294 -25.22 2.82 37.04
CA ALA A 294 -26.50 2.16 36.81
C ALA A 294 -26.46 1.22 35.59
N ALA A 295 -25.93 1.70 34.45
CA ALA A 295 -25.78 0.91 33.23
C ALA A 295 -24.85 -0.30 33.38
N ILE A 296 -23.81 -0.23 34.22
CA ILE A 296 -22.91 -1.36 34.52
C ILE A 296 -23.61 -2.42 35.40
N ASN A 297 -24.48 -2.01 36.31
CA ASN A 297 -25.14 -2.93 37.27
C ASN A 297 -26.46 -3.52 36.77
N ALA A 298 -27.02 -3.01 35.68
CA ALA A 298 -28.22 -3.53 35.04
C ALA A 298 -27.89 -4.60 33.98
N GLU A 299 -28.86 -5.44 33.62
CA GLU A 299 -28.71 -6.47 32.58
C GLU A 299 -29.81 -6.34 31.51
N GLY A 300 -29.46 -6.62 30.25
CA GLY A 300 -30.41 -6.71 29.14
C GLY A 300 -31.24 -5.43 28.91
N PRO A 301 -32.59 -5.49 28.85
CA PRO A 301 -33.40 -4.33 28.47
C PRO A 301 -33.35 -3.18 29.49
N GLU A 302 -33.01 -3.44 30.76
CA GLU A 302 -32.84 -2.40 31.78
C GLU A 302 -31.52 -1.64 31.57
N GLN A 303 -30.45 -2.34 31.23
CA GLN A 303 -29.16 -1.76 30.84
C GLN A 303 -29.28 -0.83 29.64
N ARG A 304 -30.02 -1.25 28.61
CA ARG A 304 -30.28 -0.45 27.40
C ARG A 304 -30.99 0.88 27.74
N LEU A 305 -31.94 0.85 28.68
CA LEU A 305 -32.64 2.05 29.16
C LEU A 305 -31.76 2.99 29.99
N GLU A 306 -30.86 2.47 30.83
CA GLU A 306 -29.90 3.32 31.57
C GLU A 306 -28.82 3.90 30.64
N ILE A 307 -28.45 3.18 29.56
CA ILE A 307 -27.58 3.70 28.49
C ILE A 307 -28.26 4.84 27.74
N ASP A 308 -29.55 4.74 27.41
CA ASP A 308 -30.31 5.84 26.77
C ASP A 308 -30.31 7.12 27.65
N ARG A 309 -30.50 6.98 28.97
CA ARG A 309 -30.37 8.11 29.91
C ARG A 309 -28.94 8.64 30.00
N LEU A 310 -27.94 7.77 29.99
CA LEU A 310 -26.53 8.17 29.99
C LEU A 310 -26.17 8.95 28.71
N VAL A 311 -26.68 8.55 27.55
CA VAL A 311 -26.53 9.30 26.28
C VAL A 311 -27.10 10.71 26.41
N VAL A 312 -28.32 10.87 26.92
CA VAL A 312 -28.94 12.20 27.17
C VAL A 312 -28.08 13.06 28.10
N ARG A 313 -27.56 12.48 29.19
CA ARG A 313 -26.70 13.17 30.17
C ARG A 313 -25.32 13.52 29.62
N LEU A 314 -24.74 12.68 28.76
CA LEU A 314 -23.47 12.97 28.06
C LEU A 314 -23.64 14.12 27.05
N VAL A 315 -24.77 14.20 26.33
CA VAL A 315 -25.07 15.35 25.44
C VAL A 315 -25.22 16.64 26.25
N LEU A 316 -25.93 16.61 27.39
CA LEU A 316 -26.03 17.74 28.33
C LEU A 316 -24.66 18.13 28.93
N GLY A 317 -23.77 17.16 29.16
CA GLY A 317 -22.39 17.36 29.59
C GLY A 317 -21.39 17.68 28.46
N GLU A 318 -21.87 17.94 27.24
CA GLU A 318 -21.10 18.20 26.01
C GLU A 318 -20.17 17.07 25.51
N ARG A 319 -20.22 15.88 26.11
CA ARG A 319 -19.40 14.68 25.78
C ARG A 319 -19.97 13.91 24.58
N ILE A 320 -20.22 14.63 23.46
CA ILE A 320 -21.02 14.13 22.32
C ILE A 320 -20.38 12.92 21.64
N GLY A 321 -19.04 12.80 21.63
CA GLY A 321 -18.34 11.65 21.05
C GLY A 321 -18.68 10.34 21.75
N LEU A 322 -18.61 10.32 23.09
CA LEU A 322 -18.99 9.13 23.88
C LEU A 322 -20.49 8.83 23.77
N ALA A 323 -21.34 9.86 23.75
CA ALA A 323 -22.78 9.71 23.53
C ALA A 323 -23.08 9.03 22.18
N TYR A 324 -22.38 9.44 21.10
CA TYR A 324 -22.51 8.83 19.77
C TYR A 324 -22.13 7.34 19.77
N HIS A 325 -21.03 6.96 20.42
CA HIS A 325 -20.59 5.56 20.46
C HIS A 325 -21.53 4.66 21.29
N LEU A 326 -22.06 5.14 22.41
CA LEU A 326 -23.06 4.39 23.20
C LEU A 326 -24.40 4.26 22.47
N ALA A 327 -24.91 5.32 21.86
CA ALA A 327 -26.14 5.25 21.06
C ALA A 327 -25.99 4.29 19.85
N LEU A 328 -24.82 4.28 19.20
CA LEU A 328 -24.53 3.37 18.09
C LEU A 328 -24.43 1.90 18.53
N GLY A 329 -24.06 1.63 19.78
CA GLY A 329 -24.20 0.31 20.40
C GLY A 329 -25.67 -0.06 20.57
N ASN A 330 -26.43 0.82 21.23
CA ASN A 330 -27.84 0.61 21.60
C ASN A 330 -28.78 0.44 20.39
N GLU A 331 -28.52 1.14 19.27
CA GLU A 331 -29.28 1.04 18.01
C GLU A 331 -29.44 -0.41 17.50
N ASN A 332 -28.53 -1.34 17.85
CA ASN A 332 -28.56 -2.73 17.39
C ASN A 332 -29.53 -3.63 18.18
N GLU A 333 -29.95 -3.24 19.39
CA GLU A 333 -30.70 -4.10 20.32
C GLU A 333 -32.14 -3.61 20.62
N ALA A 334 -32.68 -2.77 19.73
CA ALA A 334 -34.11 -2.50 19.57
C ALA A 334 -34.86 -1.81 20.74
N SER A 335 -34.20 -0.88 21.46
CA SER A 335 -34.91 0.16 22.22
C SER A 335 -35.77 1.02 21.26
N PRO A 336 -37.08 1.20 21.47
CA PRO A 336 -37.93 1.97 20.57
C PRO A 336 -37.89 3.49 20.82
N GLU A 337 -37.40 3.93 21.99
CA GLU A 337 -37.42 5.33 22.46
C GLU A 337 -35.99 5.79 22.81
N HIS A 338 -35.07 5.73 21.83
CA HIS A 338 -33.67 6.15 21.97
C HIS A 338 -33.34 7.39 21.14
N ILE A 339 -32.26 8.11 21.49
CA ILE A 339 -31.71 9.21 20.68
C ILE A 339 -30.73 8.61 19.64
N PRO A 340 -31.02 8.68 18.33
CA PRO A 340 -30.27 7.92 17.33
C PRO A 340 -28.87 8.49 17.07
N ALA A 341 -27.91 7.61 16.80
CA ALA A 341 -26.51 7.94 16.58
C ALA A 341 -26.30 8.85 15.35
N TRP A 342 -27.15 8.72 14.31
CA TRP A 342 -27.10 9.65 13.17
C TRP A 342 -27.40 11.11 13.57
N LEU A 343 -28.23 11.32 14.61
CA LEU A 343 -28.58 12.65 15.10
C LEU A 343 -27.48 13.21 16.00
N LEU A 344 -26.85 12.38 16.83
CA LEU A 344 -25.67 12.78 17.60
C LEU A 344 -24.50 13.15 16.69
N ARG A 345 -24.34 12.44 15.57
CA ARG A 345 -23.39 12.76 14.48
C ARG A 345 -23.79 14.02 13.69
N ALA A 346 -25.08 14.29 13.49
CA ALA A 346 -25.52 15.57 12.94
C ALA A 346 -25.20 16.72 13.90
N TRP A 347 -25.40 16.50 15.21
CA TRP A 347 -25.20 17.49 16.26
C TRP A 347 -23.73 17.82 16.47
N SER A 348 -22.83 16.85 16.55
CA SER A 348 -21.38 17.11 16.64
C SER A 348 -20.82 17.84 15.42
N VAL A 349 -21.36 17.59 14.22
CA VAL A 349 -20.89 18.19 12.96
C VAL A 349 -21.46 19.60 12.73
N SER A 350 -22.72 19.85 13.09
CA SER A 350 -23.45 21.04 12.64
C SER A 350 -22.88 22.42 13.08
N PRO A 351 -22.28 22.60 14.29
CA PRO A 351 -21.64 23.86 14.68
C PRO A 351 -20.41 24.20 13.83
N HIS A 352 -19.74 23.17 13.34
CA HIS A 352 -18.42 23.27 12.70
C HIS A 352 -18.50 23.39 11.17
N VAL A 353 -19.69 23.28 10.57
CA VAL A 353 -19.88 23.58 9.14
C VAL A 353 -19.50 25.03 8.86
N MET A 354 -18.61 25.22 7.89
CA MET A 354 -18.16 26.53 7.41
C MET A 354 -18.18 26.65 5.88
N PHE A 355 -18.03 25.54 5.15
CA PHE A 355 -18.06 25.54 3.70
C PHE A 355 -19.43 25.09 3.18
N PRO A 356 -20.10 25.88 2.30
CA PRO A 356 -21.36 25.48 1.65
C PRO A 356 -21.30 24.10 1.01
N GLN A 357 -20.10 23.74 0.56
CA GLN A 357 -19.73 22.48 -0.04
C GLN A 357 -18.45 21.93 0.63
N GLY A 358 -18.48 21.79 1.96
CA GLY A 358 -17.44 21.13 2.77
C GLY A 358 -17.51 19.60 2.81
N ARG A 359 -16.67 18.99 3.66
CA ARG A 359 -16.78 17.57 4.09
C ARG A 359 -17.85 17.45 5.15
N LEU A 360 -17.81 18.33 6.15
CA LEU A 360 -18.81 18.40 7.22
C LEU A 360 -20.22 18.66 6.67
N ALA A 361 -20.35 19.57 5.69
CA ALA A 361 -21.62 19.79 4.98
C ALA A 361 -22.15 18.52 4.27
N ALA A 362 -21.27 17.69 3.66
CA ALA A 362 -21.68 16.46 2.99
C ALA A 362 -22.13 15.38 4.00
N ASP A 363 -21.43 15.24 5.12
CA ASP A 363 -21.78 14.30 6.19
C ASP A 363 -23.07 14.72 6.93
N LEU A 364 -23.26 16.02 7.16
CA LEU A 364 -24.50 16.57 7.68
C LEU A 364 -25.67 16.38 6.70
N THR A 365 -25.44 16.52 5.39
CA THR A 365 -26.45 16.20 4.35
C THR A 365 -26.87 14.74 4.43
N ARG A 366 -25.91 13.81 4.62
CA ARG A 366 -26.23 12.38 4.80
C ARG A 366 -27.06 12.15 6.05
N SER A 367 -26.67 12.75 7.17
CA SER A 367 -27.34 12.61 8.47
C SER A 367 -28.77 13.18 8.45
N LEU A 368 -28.94 14.44 8.07
CA LEU A 368 -30.26 15.09 7.93
C LEU A 368 -31.17 14.43 6.87
N SER A 369 -30.61 13.64 5.93
CA SER A 369 -31.42 12.87 4.99
C SER A 369 -32.13 11.66 5.61
N GLN A 370 -31.71 11.21 6.79
CA GLN A 370 -32.30 10.09 7.52
C GLN A 370 -33.56 10.51 8.28
N TYR A 371 -33.59 11.72 8.83
CA TYR A 371 -34.73 12.28 9.58
C TYR A 371 -36.09 12.07 8.89
N ARG A 372 -37.02 11.48 9.63
CA ARG A 372 -38.46 11.47 9.33
C ARG A 372 -39.15 12.02 10.59
N PRO A 373 -40.07 13.00 10.48
CA PRO A 373 -40.87 13.40 11.63
C PRO A 373 -41.73 12.21 12.06
N GLY A 374 -41.71 11.89 13.35
CA GLY A 374 -42.64 10.95 13.97
C GLY A 374 -44.08 11.47 13.96
N THR A 375 -45.02 10.57 14.20
CA THR A 375 -46.46 10.89 14.36
C THR A 375 -46.89 11.02 15.82
N ASP A 376 -45.96 10.79 16.75
CA ASP A 376 -46.28 10.41 18.12
C ASP A 376 -45.77 11.51 19.08
N ASP A 377 -46.63 12.02 19.95
CA ASP A 377 -46.35 13.10 20.91
C ASP A 377 -45.48 12.64 22.11
N THR A 378 -44.42 11.86 21.87
CA THR A 378 -43.46 11.48 22.93
C THR A 378 -42.47 12.61 23.20
N ALA A 379 -41.97 12.70 24.44
CA ALA A 379 -40.97 13.71 24.80
C ALA A 379 -39.63 13.50 24.08
N THR A 380 -39.31 12.25 23.74
CA THR A 380 -38.09 11.85 23.02
C THR A 380 -38.16 12.24 21.53
N GLU A 381 -39.31 12.05 20.87
CA GLU A 381 -39.53 12.54 19.49
C GLU A 381 -39.52 14.08 19.44
N GLU A 382 -40.11 14.76 20.44
CA GLU A 382 -40.02 16.22 20.55
C GLU A 382 -38.57 16.70 20.76
N ALA A 383 -37.79 16.01 21.60
CA ALA A 383 -36.37 16.28 21.78
C ALA A 383 -35.57 16.10 20.48
N ILE A 384 -35.84 15.01 19.74
CA ILE A 384 -35.29 14.75 18.41
C ILE A 384 -35.62 15.89 17.45
N GLN A 385 -36.86 16.38 17.43
CA GLN A 385 -37.27 17.52 16.59
C GLN A 385 -36.51 18.81 16.93
N TYR A 386 -36.32 19.14 18.22
CA TYR A 386 -35.52 20.31 18.61
C TYR A 386 -34.02 20.14 18.29
N MET A 387 -33.44 18.95 18.45
CA MET A 387 -32.06 18.67 18.02
C MET A 387 -31.90 18.76 16.49
N VAL A 388 -32.87 18.26 15.72
CA VAL A 388 -32.89 18.39 14.25
C VAL A 388 -33.00 19.86 13.83
N CYS A 389 -33.77 20.67 14.58
CA CYS A 389 -33.81 22.13 14.41
C CYS A 389 -32.43 22.75 14.64
N ALA A 390 -31.80 22.42 15.77
CA ALA A 390 -30.48 22.90 16.15
C ALA A 390 -29.44 22.61 15.05
N CYS A 391 -29.43 21.37 14.53
CA CYS A 391 -28.57 20.96 13.43
C CYS A 391 -28.84 21.71 12.11
N ALA A 392 -30.10 22.05 11.83
CA ALA A 392 -30.50 22.68 10.58
C ALA A 392 -30.26 24.21 10.56
N LEU A 393 -30.35 24.90 11.71
CA LEU A 393 -30.25 26.38 11.78
C LEU A 393 -28.99 26.93 11.08
N ARG A 394 -27.80 26.44 11.46
CA ARG A 394 -26.52 26.93 10.89
C ARG A 394 -26.32 26.45 9.46
N ALA A 395 -26.68 25.19 9.20
CA ALA A 395 -26.57 24.58 7.89
C ALA A 395 -27.44 25.26 6.82
N ALA A 396 -28.59 25.83 7.19
CA ALA A 396 -29.46 26.55 6.26
C ALA A 396 -28.80 27.81 5.67
N LEU A 397 -28.04 28.58 6.47
CA LEU A 397 -27.35 29.79 6.00
C LEU A 397 -26.06 29.48 5.24
N ILE A 398 -25.26 28.54 5.75
CA ILE A 398 -23.92 28.25 5.21
C ILE A 398 -24.00 27.26 4.06
N ALA A 399 -24.76 26.18 4.21
CA ALA A 399 -24.75 25.02 3.30
C ALA A 399 -26.18 24.58 2.92
N PRO A 400 -26.96 25.41 2.20
CA PRO A 400 -28.39 25.15 1.92
C PRO A 400 -28.65 23.84 1.16
N SER A 401 -27.65 23.27 0.46
CA SER A 401 -27.73 21.93 -0.15
C SER A 401 -27.92 20.78 0.85
N THR A 402 -27.75 21.02 2.16
CA THR A 402 -27.99 20.04 3.24
C THR A 402 -29.45 19.64 3.45
N ARG A 403 -30.40 20.25 2.73
CA ARG A 403 -31.86 20.20 2.96
C ARG A 403 -32.33 20.90 4.24
N ALA A 404 -31.42 21.53 5.00
CA ALA A 404 -31.74 22.19 6.27
C ALA A 404 -32.83 23.27 6.15
N ALA A 405 -32.82 24.09 5.10
CA ALA A 405 -33.86 25.10 4.86
C ALA A 405 -35.27 24.50 4.66
N ALA A 406 -35.37 23.28 4.10
CA ALA A 406 -36.65 22.59 4.01
C ALA A 406 -37.12 22.07 5.38
N ILE A 407 -36.20 21.49 6.17
CA ILE A 407 -36.46 20.96 7.52
C ILE A 407 -36.99 22.06 8.44
N LEU A 408 -36.34 23.24 8.45
CA LEU A 408 -36.77 24.40 9.26
C LEU A 408 -38.16 24.95 8.88
N ARG A 409 -38.65 24.68 7.66
CA ARG A 409 -39.99 25.07 7.20
C ARG A 409 -41.05 23.99 7.42
N SER A 410 -40.65 22.71 7.42
CA SER A 410 -41.56 21.58 7.62
C SER A 410 -41.67 21.14 9.09
N MET A 411 -41.07 21.90 10.02
CA MET A 411 -41.02 21.54 11.43
C MET A 411 -42.39 21.73 12.11
N PRO A 412 -42.93 20.71 12.80
CA PRO A 412 -44.06 20.92 13.70
C PRO A 412 -43.59 21.77 14.89
N MET A 413 -44.16 22.98 15.03
CA MET A 413 -43.89 23.87 16.16
C MET A 413 -45.09 23.86 17.10
N ARG A 414 -44.85 23.63 18.40
CA ARG A 414 -45.92 23.66 19.41
C ARG A 414 -46.50 25.06 19.61
N PRO A 415 -47.78 25.18 20.03
CA PRO A 415 -48.38 26.46 20.39
C PRO A 415 -47.56 27.16 21.49
N GLY A 416 -47.03 28.34 21.19
CA GLY A 416 -46.14 29.09 22.08
C GLY A 416 -44.84 29.52 21.38
N PHE A 417 -44.30 28.70 20.48
CA PHE A 417 -43.02 28.95 19.78
C PHE A 417 -43.15 29.88 18.57
N SER A 418 -43.78 31.04 18.78
CA SER A 418 -44.16 31.98 17.73
C SER A 418 -42.96 32.75 17.16
N HIS A 419 -42.02 33.18 18.01
CA HIS A 419 -40.80 33.83 17.60
C HIS A 419 -39.84 32.79 17.00
N LEU A 420 -39.72 31.60 17.59
CA LEU A 420 -38.89 30.51 17.08
C LEU A 420 -39.29 30.08 15.66
N TYR A 421 -40.58 29.84 15.40
CA TYR A 421 -41.05 29.48 14.06
C TYR A 421 -40.69 30.56 13.02
N ASN A 422 -40.95 31.84 13.34
CA ASN A 422 -40.59 32.95 12.47
C ASN A 422 -39.08 33.07 12.24
N TYR A 423 -38.26 32.80 13.26
CA TYR A 423 -36.80 32.78 13.18
C TYR A 423 -36.30 31.68 12.22
N CYS A 424 -36.80 30.46 12.38
CA CYS A 424 -36.49 29.31 11.52
C CYS A 424 -36.87 29.57 10.06
N VAL A 425 -38.07 30.10 9.81
CA VAL A 425 -38.54 30.44 8.46
C VAL A 425 -37.71 31.56 7.81
N ARG A 426 -37.32 32.59 8.58
CA ARG A 426 -36.44 33.67 8.09
C ARG A 426 -35.07 33.13 7.71
N ILE A 427 -34.45 32.35 8.59
CA ILE A 427 -33.15 31.69 8.35
C ILE A 427 -33.20 30.81 7.10
N ALA A 428 -34.23 29.98 6.94
CA ALA A 428 -34.43 29.17 5.74
C ALA A 428 -34.62 30.00 4.45
N THR A 429 -35.27 31.16 4.55
CA THR A 429 -35.51 32.04 3.40
C THR A 429 -34.26 32.78 2.95
N TYR A 430 -33.53 33.41 3.87
CA TYR A 430 -32.27 34.07 3.54
C TYR A 430 -31.19 33.05 3.12
N GLY A 431 -31.14 31.87 3.74
CA GLY A 431 -30.21 30.80 3.34
C GLY A 431 -30.35 30.34 1.89
N GLU A 432 -31.60 30.17 1.42
CA GLU A 432 -31.86 29.87 0.00
C GLU A 432 -31.55 31.03 -0.94
N GLN A 433 -31.83 32.27 -0.54
CA GLN A 433 -31.51 33.47 -1.34
C GLN A 433 -29.99 33.70 -1.49
N LEU A 434 -29.23 33.40 -0.44
CA LEU A 434 -27.78 33.58 -0.38
C LEU A 434 -27.00 32.48 -1.11
N GLY A 435 -27.62 31.31 -1.35
CA GLY A 435 -26.99 30.18 -2.05
C GLY A 435 -25.87 29.44 -1.29
N GLY A 436 -25.62 29.85 -0.03
CA GLY A 436 -24.57 29.33 0.84
C GLY A 436 -23.34 30.23 0.87
N VAL A 437 -22.98 30.73 2.06
CA VAL A 437 -21.91 31.72 2.27
C VAL A 437 -21.05 31.35 3.47
N LEU A 438 -19.76 31.68 3.41
CA LEU A 438 -18.81 31.42 4.50
C LEU A 438 -19.13 32.24 5.76
N PRO A 439 -18.86 31.72 6.97
CA PRO A 439 -19.12 32.41 8.23
C PRO A 439 -18.57 33.83 8.33
N GLN A 440 -17.37 34.09 7.77
CA GLN A 440 -16.75 35.41 7.86
C GLN A 440 -17.52 36.49 7.09
N ALA A 441 -18.33 36.14 6.08
CA ALA A 441 -19.15 37.11 5.35
C ALA A 441 -20.25 37.74 6.21
N PHE A 442 -20.68 37.05 7.28
CA PHE A 442 -21.63 37.56 8.27
C PHE A 442 -20.94 38.49 9.30
N LYS A 443 -19.61 38.61 9.27
CA LYS A 443 -18.85 39.58 10.07
C LYS A 443 -18.79 40.91 9.33
N LYS A 444 -18.97 42.01 10.07
CA LYS A 444 -18.96 43.36 9.49
C LYS A 444 -17.52 43.86 9.30
N GLU A 445 -16.76 43.20 8.41
CA GLU A 445 -15.37 43.59 8.08
C GLU A 445 -15.33 45.04 7.56
N THR A 446 -14.66 45.93 8.30
CA THR A 446 -14.58 47.36 7.97
C THR A 446 -13.52 47.65 6.91
N GLY A 447 -13.85 47.35 5.64
CA GLY A 447 -13.19 47.91 4.47
C GLY A 447 -12.46 46.89 3.58
N THR A 448 -12.33 47.26 2.30
CA THR A 448 -11.73 46.45 1.22
C THR A 448 -10.31 45.97 1.52
N VAL A 449 -9.55 46.73 2.31
CA VAL A 449 -8.16 46.44 2.70
C VAL A 449 -8.04 45.08 3.40
N ASN A 450 -9.05 44.66 4.19
CA ASN A 450 -9.05 43.35 4.83
C ASN A 450 -9.27 42.21 3.82
N HIS A 451 -10.13 42.41 2.82
CA HIS A 451 -10.41 41.39 1.80
C HIS A 451 -9.22 41.17 0.85
N ASP A 452 -8.54 42.23 0.42
CA ASP A 452 -7.31 42.12 -0.38
C ASP A 452 -6.17 41.46 0.42
N ARG A 453 -5.99 41.82 1.70
CA ARG A 453 -5.06 41.13 2.60
C ARG A 453 -5.40 39.64 2.73
N ARG A 454 -6.67 39.31 2.96
CA ARG A 454 -7.13 37.93 3.16
C ARG A 454 -6.98 37.07 1.90
N LEU A 455 -7.10 37.65 0.71
CA LEU A 455 -6.73 36.95 -0.53
C LEU A 455 -5.22 36.71 -0.64
N ALA A 456 -4.37 37.62 -0.17
CA ALA A 456 -2.93 37.39 -0.11
C ALA A 456 -2.57 36.31 0.94
N ASP A 457 -3.22 36.31 2.11
CA ASP A 457 -3.05 35.29 3.15
C ASP A 457 -3.51 33.90 2.63
N LEU A 458 -4.66 33.83 1.95
CA LEU A 458 -5.14 32.62 1.27
C LEU A 458 -4.21 32.19 0.12
N GLN A 459 -3.71 33.13 -0.70
CA GLN A 459 -2.73 32.83 -1.75
C GLN A 459 -1.44 32.25 -1.15
N ALA A 460 -0.98 32.76 0.00
CA ALA A 460 0.19 32.25 0.71
C ALA A 460 -0.06 30.89 1.38
N GLU A 461 -1.29 30.60 1.85
CA GLU A 461 -1.66 29.26 2.31
C GLU A 461 -1.72 28.26 1.14
N VAL A 462 -2.47 28.58 0.09
CA VAL A 462 -2.60 27.75 -1.11
C VAL A 462 -1.25 27.53 -1.78
N SER A 463 -0.36 28.53 -1.80
CA SER A 463 1.00 28.36 -2.32
C SER A 463 1.87 27.45 -1.44
N ARG A 464 1.72 27.47 -0.11
CA ARG A 464 2.42 26.54 0.79
C ARG A 464 1.88 25.12 0.66
N TRP A 465 0.56 24.96 0.59
CA TRP A 465 -0.10 23.68 0.31
C TRP A 465 0.32 23.13 -1.05
N HIS A 466 0.32 23.96 -2.10
CA HIS A 466 0.69 23.59 -3.45
C HIS A 466 2.18 23.27 -3.57
N HIS A 467 3.05 24.00 -2.86
CA HIS A 467 4.47 23.66 -2.78
C HIS A 467 4.72 22.34 -2.05
N LYS A 468 3.98 22.03 -0.97
CA LYS A 468 4.04 20.70 -0.30
C LYS A 468 3.52 19.58 -1.22
N PHE A 469 2.46 19.83 -1.96
CA PHE A 469 1.92 18.92 -2.97
C PHE A 469 2.88 18.72 -4.16
N ILE A 470 3.64 19.75 -4.54
CA ILE A 470 4.72 19.68 -5.55
C ILE A 470 6.00 19.04 -4.99
N ALA A 471 6.28 19.12 -3.69
CA ALA A 471 7.36 18.33 -3.08
C ALA A 471 7.05 16.82 -3.23
N GLY A 472 5.80 16.41 -3.00
CA GLY A 472 5.29 15.08 -3.35
C GLY A 472 5.14 14.79 -4.86
N ARG A 473 5.66 15.67 -5.73
CA ARG A 473 5.73 15.55 -7.19
C ARG A 473 7.20 15.53 -7.67
N LEU A 474 8.18 15.43 -6.77
CA LEU A 474 9.61 15.58 -7.10
C LEU A 474 10.45 14.29 -7.01
N GLU A 475 9.80 13.13 -6.84
CA GLU A 475 10.34 11.82 -7.25
C GLU A 475 9.99 11.47 -8.71
N TYR A 476 9.21 12.34 -9.38
CA TYR A 476 8.14 11.89 -10.28
C TYR A 476 8.51 11.73 -11.75
N GLU A 477 9.35 12.58 -12.33
CA GLU A 477 9.80 12.40 -13.73
C GLU A 477 10.79 11.22 -13.86
N VAL A 478 11.54 10.96 -12.79
CA VAL A 478 12.37 9.76 -12.62
C VAL A 478 11.48 8.53 -12.47
N ALA A 479 10.45 8.63 -11.60
CA ALA A 479 9.45 7.60 -11.43
C ALA A 479 8.60 7.34 -12.69
N GLU A 480 8.35 8.31 -13.58
CA GLU A 480 7.56 8.07 -14.80
C GLU A 480 8.29 7.11 -15.74
N GLN A 481 9.62 7.19 -15.86
CA GLN A 481 10.41 6.21 -16.62
C GLN A 481 10.62 4.89 -15.86
N LEU A 482 10.83 4.95 -14.53
CA LEU A 482 11.00 3.76 -13.69
C LEU A 482 9.70 2.94 -13.50
N PHE A 483 8.52 3.55 -13.38
CA PHE A 483 7.26 2.85 -13.12
C PHE A 483 6.53 2.41 -14.38
N MET A 484 6.73 3.08 -15.52
CA MET A 484 6.26 2.60 -16.83
C MET A 484 7.07 1.39 -17.35
N ARG A 485 8.15 1.01 -16.65
CA ARG A 485 9.06 -0.11 -17.00
C ARG A 485 9.28 -1.11 -15.86
N GLY A 486 9.21 -0.66 -14.61
CA GLY A 486 9.19 -1.45 -13.37
C GLY A 486 7.88 -2.22 -13.17
N HIS A 487 7.30 -2.73 -14.26
CA HIS A 487 6.17 -3.63 -14.28
C HIS A 487 6.58 -5.08 -13.96
N TRP A 488 7.66 -5.28 -13.21
CA TRP A 488 8.30 -6.57 -13.02
C TRP A 488 8.77 -6.70 -11.58
N SER A 489 8.16 -7.58 -10.79
CA SER A 489 8.83 -8.10 -9.58
C SER A 489 9.88 -9.11 -10.03
N VAL A 490 11.12 -8.67 -10.26
CA VAL A 490 12.23 -9.57 -10.59
C VAL A 490 12.64 -10.33 -9.33
N ARG A 491 12.51 -11.64 -9.37
CA ARG A 491 13.17 -12.61 -8.48
C ARG A 491 14.05 -13.50 -9.36
N GLN A 492 15.03 -14.18 -8.75
CA GLN A 492 15.99 -15.05 -9.45
C GLN A 492 15.37 -16.14 -10.36
N THR A 493 14.07 -16.43 -10.22
CA THR A 493 13.31 -17.42 -11.00
C THR A 493 12.04 -16.88 -11.67
N ALA A 494 11.71 -15.59 -11.56
CA ALA A 494 10.49 -15.05 -12.17
C ALA A 494 10.47 -13.52 -12.27
N ALA A 495 9.92 -13.00 -13.36
CA ALA A 495 9.48 -11.61 -13.49
C ALA A 495 7.94 -11.60 -13.66
N ARG A 496 7.22 -10.84 -12.83
CA ARG A 496 5.73 -10.81 -12.84
C ARG A 496 5.15 -9.41 -13.02
N ARG A 497 4.16 -9.29 -13.92
CA ARG A 497 3.44 -8.05 -14.25
C ARG A 497 2.29 -7.74 -13.29
N ASP A 498 2.30 -6.54 -12.72
CA ASP A 498 1.20 -5.97 -11.94
C ASP A 498 0.57 -4.76 -12.67
N PRO A 499 -0.43 -5.00 -13.56
CA PRO A 499 -1.12 -3.94 -14.28
C PRO A 499 -2.05 -3.08 -13.41
N GLN A 500 -2.30 -3.44 -12.14
CA GLN A 500 -3.17 -2.64 -11.26
C GLN A 500 -2.42 -1.40 -10.75
N ARG A 501 -1.13 -1.52 -10.41
CA ARG A 501 -0.25 -0.38 -10.06
C ARG A 501 -0.24 0.69 -11.14
N VAL A 502 -0.19 0.28 -12.41
CA VAL A 502 -0.17 1.18 -13.57
C VAL A 502 -1.46 1.99 -13.66
N ARG A 503 -2.61 1.34 -13.49
CA ARG A 503 -3.92 2.01 -13.48
C ARG A 503 -4.10 2.93 -12.27
N ARG A 504 -3.59 2.54 -11.10
CA ARG A 504 -3.54 3.36 -9.87
C ARG A 504 -2.75 4.65 -10.12
N TRP A 505 -1.53 4.52 -10.66
CA TRP A 505 -0.67 5.64 -11.02
C TRP A 505 -1.27 6.54 -12.12
N MET A 506 -1.88 5.98 -13.17
CA MET A 506 -2.56 6.77 -14.22
C MET A 506 -3.76 7.57 -13.69
N ARG A 507 -4.53 7.02 -12.73
CA ARG A 507 -5.60 7.77 -12.04
C ARG A 507 -5.03 8.89 -11.18
N TRP A 508 -3.93 8.64 -10.46
CA TRP A 508 -3.22 9.65 -9.66
C TRP A 508 -2.64 10.78 -10.53
N GLN A 509 -1.93 10.46 -11.62
CA GLN A 509 -1.48 11.40 -12.67
C GLN A 509 -2.61 12.32 -13.13
N ALA A 510 -3.74 11.74 -13.53
CA ALA A 510 -4.89 12.50 -14.03
C ALA A 510 -5.53 13.38 -12.95
N ALA A 511 -5.65 12.87 -11.71
CA ALA A 511 -6.13 13.65 -10.57
C ALA A 511 -5.18 14.82 -10.24
N GLN A 512 -3.86 14.61 -10.19
CA GLN A 512 -2.87 15.65 -9.92
C GLN A 512 -2.86 16.75 -10.99
N ARG A 513 -2.84 16.38 -12.28
CA ARG A 513 -2.88 17.35 -13.40
C ARG A 513 -4.16 18.20 -13.38
N ALA A 514 -5.29 17.63 -12.96
CA ALA A 514 -6.54 18.35 -12.86
C ALA A 514 -6.65 19.21 -11.59
N ILE A 515 -6.08 18.75 -10.47
CA ILE A 515 -5.88 19.55 -9.24
C ILE A 515 -5.05 20.81 -9.57
N ASP A 516 -3.90 20.65 -10.24
CA ASP A 516 -3.06 21.76 -10.71
C ASP A 516 -3.85 22.77 -11.54
N GLY A 517 -4.63 22.29 -12.51
CA GLY A 517 -5.46 23.16 -13.37
C GLY A 517 -6.51 23.96 -12.60
N VAL A 518 -7.04 23.43 -11.49
CA VAL A 518 -7.97 24.14 -10.60
C VAL A 518 -7.25 25.14 -9.69
N VAL A 519 -6.07 24.77 -9.18
CA VAL A 519 -5.32 25.51 -8.15
C VAL A 519 -4.43 26.62 -8.72
N ALA A 520 -3.88 26.46 -9.93
CA ALA A 520 -2.94 27.41 -10.52
C ALA A 520 -3.46 28.86 -10.58
N PRO A 521 -4.75 29.15 -10.88
CA PRO A 521 -5.28 30.51 -10.79
C PRO A 521 -5.23 31.13 -9.39
N LEU A 522 -5.39 30.33 -8.32
CA LEU A 522 -5.33 30.81 -6.93
C LEU A 522 -3.88 31.11 -6.53
N VAL A 523 -2.94 30.21 -6.85
CA VAL A 523 -1.50 30.40 -6.61
C VAL A 523 -0.96 31.62 -7.35
N GLN A 524 -1.44 31.85 -8.58
CA GLN A 524 -1.03 32.98 -9.42
C GLN A 524 -1.81 34.28 -9.12
N GLY A 525 -2.76 34.29 -8.17
CA GLY A 525 -3.57 35.46 -7.83
C GLY A 525 -4.51 35.95 -8.94
N GLN A 526 -4.86 35.08 -9.89
CA GLN A 526 -5.70 35.37 -11.06
C GLN A 526 -7.17 35.17 -10.71
N TRP A 527 -7.68 36.00 -9.80
CA TRP A 527 -9.01 35.87 -9.21
C TRP A 527 -10.15 35.95 -10.24
N GLU A 528 -9.95 36.68 -11.34
CA GLU A 528 -10.84 36.73 -12.51
C GLU A 528 -11.04 35.36 -13.20
N LYS A 529 -10.14 34.39 -13.00
CA LYS A 529 -10.28 33.02 -13.51
C LYS A 529 -10.95 32.05 -12.53
N LEU A 530 -11.45 32.48 -11.37
CA LEU A 530 -12.16 31.61 -10.43
C LEU A 530 -13.43 30.96 -11.02
N ALA A 531 -14.01 31.53 -12.08
CA ALA A 531 -15.06 30.87 -12.87
C ALA A 531 -14.56 29.59 -13.58
N GLU A 532 -13.31 29.58 -14.06
CA GLU A 532 -12.67 28.44 -14.69
C GLU A 532 -12.29 27.36 -13.65
N SER A 533 -11.67 27.74 -12.52
CA SER A 533 -11.42 26.82 -11.39
C SER A 533 -12.71 26.14 -10.91
N ARG A 534 -13.82 26.88 -10.75
CA ARG A 534 -15.14 26.32 -10.40
C ARG A 534 -15.68 25.36 -11.46
N ARG A 535 -15.51 25.68 -12.76
CA ARG A 535 -15.94 24.81 -13.86
C ARG A 535 -15.14 23.51 -13.91
N LEU A 536 -13.82 23.59 -13.80
CA LEU A 536 -12.91 22.44 -13.76
C LEU A 536 -13.20 21.55 -12.54
N LEU A 537 -13.41 22.15 -11.36
CA LEU A 537 -13.80 21.42 -10.16
C LEU A 537 -15.19 20.77 -10.27
N LYS A 538 -16.12 21.35 -11.03
CA LYS A 538 -17.39 20.67 -11.35
C LYS A 538 -17.16 19.46 -12.26
N VAL A 539 -16.39 19.61 -13.35
CA VAL A 539 -16.09 18.51 -14.28
C VAL A 539 -15.35 17.35 -13.57
N LEU A 540 -14.43 17.66 -12.66
CA LEU A 540 -13.78 16.66 -11.80
C LEU A 540 -14.76 15.87 -10.94
N ARG A 541 -15.84 16.50 -10.46
CA ARG A 541 -16.89 15.84 -9.67
C ARG A 541 -17.84 14.97 -10.50
N GLU A 542 -17.79 15.10 -11.82
CA GLU A 542 -18.58 14.34 -12.79
C GLU A 542 -17.70 13.31 -13.55
N SER A 543 -16.48 13.04 -13.07
CA SER A 543 -15.46 12.20 -13.72
C SER A 543 -15.13 10.90 -12.96
N ASP A 544 -14.83 9.82 -13.69
CA ASP A 544 -14.42 8.50 -13.17
C ASP A 544 -13.06 8.49 -12.39
N LEU A 545 -12.41 9.66 -12.32
CA LEU A 545 -11.27 9.90 -11.43
C LEU A 545 -11.64 9.87 -9.94
N LEU A 546 -12.93 9.99 -9.59
CA LEU A 546 -13.42 9.92 -8.22
C LEU A 546 -14.01 8.54 -7.84
N PRO A 547 -13.91 8.12 -6.57
CA PRO A 547 -14.58 6.94 -6.03
C PRO A 547 -16.11 7.15 -5.93
N GLY A 548 -16.81 6.91 -7.04
CA GLY A 548 -18.28 7.00 -7.10
C GLY A 548 -18.94 6.02 -8.08
N GLY A 549 -18.25 5.63 -9.16
CA GLY A 549 -18.72 4.58 -10.06
C GLY A 549 -18.69 3.20 -9.39
N GLN A 550 -19.73 2.38 -9.59
CA GLN A 550 -19.87 1.05 -8.95
C GLN A 550 -18.86 -0.03 -9.43
N ARG A 551 -17.76 0.34 -10.09
CA ARG A 551 -16.82 -0.61 -10.73
C ARG A 551 -15.45 -0.60 -10.05
N HIS A 552 -15.29 -1.56 -9.14
CA HIS A 552 -14.05 -1.99 -8.48
C HIS A 552 -13.37 -0.98 -7.53
N ARG A 553 -13.70 -1.09 -6.24
CA ARG A 553 -12.82 -0.69 -5.13
C ARG A 553 -11.58 -1.61 -5.09
N GLN A 554 -10.57 -1.34 -5.92
CA GLN A 554 -9.28 -2.06 -5.88
C GLN A 554 -8.20 -1.32 -5.07
N ASP A 555 -8.44 -0.05 -4.72
CA ASP A 555 -7.53 0.76 -3.91
C ASP A 555 -8.34 1.71 -3.01
N PRO A 556 -8.59 1.38 -1.73
CA PRO A 556 -9.27 2.29 -0.82
C PRO A 556 -8.41 3.49 -0.42
N GLU A 557 -7.07 3.37 -0.42
CA GLU A 557 -6.18 4.34 0.21
C GLU A 557 -5.76 5.46 -0.75
N GLY A 558 -5.45 5.15 -2.01
CA GLY A 558 -5.27 6.18 -3.04
C GLY A 558 -6.57 6.92 -3.35
N ASP A 559 -7.72 6.22 -3.38
CA ASP A 559 -9.04 6.86 -3.51
C ASP A 559 -9.34 7.81 -2.33
N ARG A 560 -8.95 7.47 -1.08
CA ARG A 560 -9.02 8.37 0.10
C ARG A 560 -8.12 9.60 -0.06
N GLN A 561 -6.86 9.41 -0.47
CA GLN A 561 -5.90 10.51 -0.60
C GLN A 561 -6.29 11.48 -1.72
N ILE A 562 -6.75 10.97 -2.88
CA ILE A 562 -7.35 11.79 -3.95
C ILE A 562 -8.57 12.57 -3.42
N ALA A 563 -9.46 11.92 -2.67
CA ALA A 563 -10.64 12.56 -2.11
C ALA A 563 -10.30 13.66 -1.09
N SER A 564 -9.26 13.47 -0.27
CA SER A 564 -8.78 14.49 0.67
C SER A 564 -8.21 15.70 -0.06
N LEU A 565 -7.30 15.48 -1.02
CA LEU A 565 -6.69 16.55 -1.82
C LEU A 565 -7.74 17.34 -2.61
N LEU A 566 -8.69 16.67 -3.24
CA LEU A 566 -9.80 17.34 -3.94
C LEU A 566 -10.73 18.09 -2.98
N GLN A 567 -10.80 17.70 -1.69
CA GLN A 567 -11.56 18.42 -0.68
C GLN A 567 -10.83 19.68 -0.18
N ASP A 568 -9.50 19.66 -0.06
CA ASP A 568 -8.68 20.85 0.21
C ASP A 568 -8.84 21.87 -0.91
N VAL A 569 -8.64 21.45 -2.16
CA VAL A 569 -8.82 22.26 -3.37
C VAL A 569 -10.24 22.84 -3.44
N ARG A 570 -11.25 22.04 -3.09
CA ARG A 570 -12.66 22.44 -3.01
C ARG A 570 -12.92 23.48 -1.91
N SER A 571 -12.22 23.41 -0.77
CA SER A 571 -12.21 24.46 0.24
C SER A 571 -11.61 25.75 -0.32
N TYR A 572 -10.38 25.69 -0.84
CA TYR A 572 -9.66 26.86 -1.34
C TYR A 572 -10.39 27.60 -2.48
N VAL A 573 -10.98 26.87 -3.44
CA VAL A 573 -11.80 27.48 -4.50
C VAL A 573 -13.07 28.16 -3.95
N GLN A 574 -13.69 27.60 -2.90
CA GLN A 574 -14.83 28.26 -2.23
C GLN A 574 -14.40 29.51 -1.45
N GLN A 575 -13.27 29.45 -0.74
CA GLN A 575 -12.70 30.59 -0.03
C GLN A 575 -12.37 31.75 -0.96
N ALA A 576 -11.65 31.48 -2.06
CA ALA A 576 -11.34 32.48 -3.06
C ALA A 576 -12.59 33.03 -3.76
N THR A 577 -13.58 32.18 -4.08
CA THR A 577 -14.85 32.60 -4.70
C THR A 577 -15.63 33.54 -3.77
N ALA A 578 -15.77 33.21 -2.50
CA ALA A 578 -16.52 34.03 -1.55
C ALA A 578 -15.85 35.39 -1.30
N ALA A 579 -14.51 35.42 -1.17
CA ALA A 579 -13.76 36.66 -1.04
C ALA A 579 -13.85 37.54 -2.31
N ALA A 580 -13.77 36.94 -3.50
CA ALA A 580 -13.94 37.66 -4.77
C ALA A 580 -15.37 38.21 -4.97
N ALA A 581 -16.39 37.47 -4.51
CA ALA A 581 -17.79 37.89 -4.54
C ALA A 581 -18.07 39.06 -3.58
N LEU A 582 -17.53 39.04 -2.37
CA LEU A 582 -17.64 40.15 -1.40
C LEU A 582 -17.03 41.46 -1.91
N MET A 583 -15.97 41.37 -2.72
CA MET A 583 -15.37 42.54 -3.39
C MET A 583 -16.05 42.95 -4.70
N GLY A 584 -17.11 42.25 -5.13
CA GLY A 584 -17.77 42.50 -6.41
C GLY A 584 -16.89 42.27 -7.66
N ARG A 585 -15.81 41.48 -7.53
CA ARG A 585 -14.92 41.11 -8.65
C ARG A 585 -15.50 39.95 -9.49
N ASP A 586 -16.44 39.19 -8.92
CA ASP A 586 -17.34 38.28 -9.64
C ASP A 586 -18.75 38.90 -9.75
N GLN A 587 -19.54 38.53 -10.77
CA GLN A 587 -20.81 39.20 -11.09
C GLN A 587 -21.97 38.82 -10.14
N GLY A 588 -21.97 39.35 -8.91
CA GLY A 588 -22.99 39.05 -7.89
C GLY A 588 -23.38 40.23 -6.98
N PRO A 589 -24.04 41.30 -7.49
CA PRO A 589 -24.35 42.52 -6.74
C PRO A 589 -25.47 42.39 -5.68
N VAL A 590 -25.94 41.18 -5.37
CA VAL A 590 -27.18 40.92 -4.61
C VAL A 590 -26.91 40.45 -3.16
N LEU A 591 -25.72 39.93 -2.86
CA LEU A 591 -25.45 39.25 -1.58
C LEU A 591 -25.33 40.20 -0.39
N VAL A 592 -24.65 41.35 -0.53
CA VAL A 592 -24.35 42.23 0.63
C VAL A 592 -25.62 42.80 1.31
N PRO A 593 -26.65 43.29 0.59
CA PRO A 593 -27.90 43.71 1.22
C PRO A 593 -28.60 42.57 1.97
N ALA A 594 -28.70 41.39 1.36
CA ALA A 594 -29.32 40.22 1.99
C ALA A 594 -28.57 39.74 3.24
N ILE A 595 -27.23 39.87 3.26
CA ILE A 595 -26.38 39.61 4.43
C ILE A 595 -26.67 40.62 5.55
N ASP A 596 -26.71 41.93 5.28
CA ASP A 596 -27.02 42.91 6.33
C ASP A 596 -28.48 42.81 6.82
N GLU A 597 -29.42 42.40 5.97
CA GLU A 597 -30.81 42.11 6.35
C GLU A 597 -30.93 40.90 7.31
N ILE A 598 -30.34 39.73 6.98
CA ILE A 598 -30.36 38.59 7.93
C ILE A 598 -29.61 38.90 9.21
N ARG A 599 -28.53 39.69 9.17
CA ARG A 599 -27.83 40.16 10.39
C ARG A 599 -28.75 41.02 11.25
N GLY A 600 -29.59 41.88 10.64
CA GLY A 600 -30.62 42.65 11.33
C GLY A 600 -31.71 41.76 11.95
N GLU A 601 -32.31 40.88 11.15
CA GLU A 601 -33.36 39.94 11.59
C GLU A 601 -32.89 39.00 12.71
N VAL A 602 -31.64 38.53 12.65
CA VAL A 602 -31.02 37.74 13.75
C VAL A 602 -30.85 38.60 15.00
N CYS A 603 -30.36 39.84 14.88
CA CYS A 603 -30.23 40.75 16.03
C CYS A 603 -31.58 41.04 16.72
N GLU A 604 -32.64 41.30 15.94
CA GLU A 604 -33.96 41.66 16.46
C GLU A 604 -34.65 40.48 17.17
N ARG A 605 -34.53 39.27 16.62
CA ARG A 605 -35.32 38.11 17.06
C ARG A 605 -34.64 37.22 18.09
N HIS A 606 -33.31 37.27 18.21
CA HIS A 606 -32.55 36.36 19.08
C HIS A 606 -33.05 36.34 20.53
N GLU A 607 -33.18 37.51 21.16
CA GLU A 607 -33.60 37.65 22.57
C GLU A 607 -35.05 37.18 22.82
N PRO A 608 -36.07 37.56 22.01
CA PRO A 608 -37.41 36.94 22.09
C PRO A 608 -37.41 35.40 21.94
N VAL A 609 -36.62 34.83 21.04
CA VAL A 609 -36.57 33.38 20.82
C VAL A 609 -35.89 32.65 21.98
N LEU A 610 -34.78 33.20 22.51
CA LEU A 610 -34.16 32.66 23.71
C LEU A 610 -35.11 32.68 24.91
N ARG A 611 -36.00 33.68 25.00
CA ARG A 611 -37.01 33.72 26.07
C ARG A 611 -38.06 32.60 25.93
N GLU A 612 -38.66 32.42 24.74
CA GLU A 612 -39.59 31.31 24.48
C GLU A 612 -38.97 29.95 24.87
N LEU A 613 -37.69 29.74 24.55
CA LEU A 613 -36.99 28.49 24.84
C LEU A 613 -36.57 28.32 26.30
N ASN A 614 -36.13 29.37 26.98
CA ASN A 614 -35.78 29.28 28.41
C ASN A 614 -37.04 29.12 29.29
N GLU A 615 -38.16 29.75 28.92
CA GLU A 615 -39.45 29.54 29.58
C GLU A 615 -39.94 28.09 29.40
N ALA A 616 -39.74 27.49 28.22
CA ALA A 616 -40.04 26.07 27.98
C ALA A 616 -39.09 25.14 28.76
N LEU A 617 -37.78 25.41 28.75
CA LEU A 617 -36.76 24.61 29.44
C LEU A 617 -37.02 24.55 30.96
N ALA A 618 -37.44 25.67 31.56
CA ALA A 618 -37.78 25.74 32.98
C ALA A 618 -39.02 24.91 33.39
N VAL A 619 -39.79 24.39 32.43
CA VAL A 619 -41.02 23.59 32.65
C VAL A 619 -40.91 22.20 31.98
N ALA A 620 -39.76 21.86 31.41
CA ALA A 620 -39.54 20.62 30.67
C ALA A 620 -39.60 19.37 31.58
N PRO A 621 -40.53 18.41 31.35
CA PRO A 621 -40.83 17.33 32.30
C PRO A 621 -39.88 16.11 32.23
N SER A 622 -38.98 16.04 31.24
CA SER A 622 -38.00 14.95 31.08
C SER A 622 -36.61 15.49 30.72
N GLU A 623 -35.57 14.70 31.02
CA GLU A 623 -34.18 15.03 30.67
C GLU A 623 -33.98 15.10 29.14
N ASP A 624 -34.65 14.23 28.37
CA ASP A 624 -34.67 14.24 26.90
C ASP A 624 -35.06 15.63 26.37
N LEU A 625 -36.15 16.19 26.91
CA LEU A 625 -36.66 17.48 26.45
C LEU A 625 -35.75 18.63 26.87
N GLN A 626 -35.15 18.54 28.05
CA GLN A 626 -34.14 19.48 28.52
C GLN A 626 -32.90 19.45 27.61
N MET A 627 -32.46 18.28 27.17
CA MET A 627 -31.39 18.10 26.18
C MET A 627 -31.75 18.71 24.83
N GLY A 628 -32.92 18.38 24.26
CA GLY A 628 -33.37 18.90 22.96
C GLY A 628 -33.48 20.43 22.95
N LEU A 629 -34.08 21.02 23.98
CA LEU A 629 -34.17 22.47 24.16
C LEU A 629 -32.80 23.11 24.37
N SER A 630 -31.91 22.48 25.15
CA SER A 630 -30.54 22.99 25.39
C SER A 630 -29.69 23.01 24.11
N CYS A 631 -29.79 21.96 23.29
CA CYS A 631 -29.15 21.93 21.96
C CYS A 631 -29.66 23.07 21.07
N LEU A 632 -30.98 23.30 21.05
CA LEU A 632 -31.58 24.37 20.26
C LEU A 632 -31.20 25.77 20.74
N ILE A 633 -31.20 26.02 22.06
CA ILE A 633 -30.69 27.26 22.68
C ILE A 633 -29.23 27.49 22.26
N ARG A 634 -28.38 26.46 22.36
CA ARG A 634 -26.97 26.55 21.96
C ARG A 634 -26.79 26.85 20.47
N ALA A 635 -27.56 26.21 19.59
CA ALA A 635 -27.52 26.50 18.16
C ALA A 635 -27.97 27.94 17.83
N ILE A 636 -28.95 28.48 18.56
CA ILE A 636 -29.40 29.87 18.40
C ILE A 636 -28.33 30.86 18.91
N GLY A 637 -27.57 30.49 19.94
CA GLY A 637 -26.30 31.13 20.30
C GLY A 637 -25.30 31.13 19.14
N GLN A 638 -25.07 29.96 18.52
CA GLN A 638 -24.14 29.84 17.38
C GLN A 638 -24.57 30.64 16.12
N ILE A 639 -25.87 30.90 15.92
CA ILE A 639 -26.36 31.84 14.89
C ILE A 639 -26.10 33.30 15.29
N ARG A 640 -26.20 33.64 16.57
CA ARG A 640 -25.81 34.96 17.08
C ARG A 640 -24.30 35.19 16.91
N ASP A 641 -23.48 34.20 17.28
CA ASP A 641 -22.04 34.21 17.08
C ASP A 641 -21.63 34.27 15.61
N LEU A 642 -22.47 33.80 14.68
CA LEU A 642 -22.22 33.92 13.25
C LEU A 642 -22.24 35.39 12.78
N VAL A 643 -23.17 36.21 13.32
CA VAL A 643 -23.39 37.61 12.88
C VAL A 643 -22.69 38.67 13.72
N ASP A 644 -22.25 38.31 14.93
CA ASP A 644 -21.58 39.21 15.87
C ASP A 644 -20.14 39.49 15.43
N PRO A 645 -19.70 40.75 15.27
CA PRO A 645 -18.33 41.07 14.86
C PRO A 645 -17.27 40.80 15.94
N ALA A 646 -17.65 40.57 17.22
CA ALA A 646 -16.69 40.31 18.29
C ALA A 646 -16.24 38.84 18.36
N THR A 647 -17.12 37.88 18.02
CA THR A 647 -16.78 36.45 18.04
C THR A 647 -15.84 36.11 16.88
N ALA A 648 -14.68 35.52 17.16
CA ALA A 648 -13.78 35.02 16.12
C ALA A 648 -14.43 33.92 15.27
N VAL A 649 -13.93 33.71 14.05
CA VAL A 649 -14.31 32.56 13.21
C VAL A 649 -13.13 31.61 13.14
N PRO A 650 -13.32 30.28 13.27
CA PRO A 650 -12.24 29.32 13.01
C PRO A 650 -11.70 29.44 11.57
N ASP A 651 -10.41 29.22 11.39
CA ASP A 651 -9.79 29.29 10.07
C ASP A 651 -10.03 28.01 9.23
N ARG A 652 -10.27 26.86 9.89
CA ARG A 652 -10.51 25.56 9.23
C ARG A 652 -11.72 24.79 9.78
N GLU A 653 -12.31 23.92 8.94
CA GLU A 653 -13.21 22.87 9.44
C GLU A 653 -12.34 21.80 10.15
N PRO A 654 -12.68 21.36 11.38
CA PRO A 654 -11.98 20.27 12.06
C PRO A 654 -12.22 18.92 11.35
N ASP A 655 -11.35 17.93 11.58
CA ASP A 655 -11.60 16.57 11.08
C ASP A 655 -12.81 15.97 11.80
N LEU A 656 -13.69 15.32 11.05
CA LEU A 656 -14.79 14.51 11.58
C LEU A 656 -14.29 13.47 12.60
N ARG A 657 -13.07 12.95 12.42
CA ARG A 657 -12.43 12.02 13.37
C ARG A 657 -12.16 12.64 14.74
N HIS A 658 -11.84 13.93 14.79
CA HIS A 658 -11.66 14.67 16.04
C HIS A 658 -12.99 14.89 16.76
N LEU A 659 -14.07 15.17 16.01
CA LEU A 659 -15.40 15.47 16.55
C LEU A 659 -16.16 14.25 17.10
N LEU A 660 -15.88 13.04 16.59
CA LEU A 660 -16.56 11.80 17.00
C LEU A 660 -15.66 10.91 17.85
N GLN A 661 -14.55 10.44 17.30
CA GLN A 661 -13.65 9.48 17.95
C GLN A 661 -12.60 10.13 18.86
N GLY A 662 -12.47 11.46 18.87
CA GLY A 662 -11.45 12.17 19.63
C GLY A 662 -11.45 11.85 21.13
N GLU A 663 -12.64 11.73 21.75
CA GLU A 663 -12.73 11.38 23.17
C GLU A 663 -12.36 9.93 23.50
N LEU A 664 -12.37 9.01 22.52
CA LEU A 664 -11.90 7.64 22.77
C LEU A 664 -10.39 7.60 23.12
N LEU A 665 -9.61 8.61 22.68
CA LEU A 665 -8.21 8.78 23.07
C LEU A 665 -8.02 9.20 24.55
N LYS A 666 -9.10 9.52 25.28
CA LYS A 666 -9.06 9.66 26.75
C LYS A 666 -9.24 8.33 27.47
N VAL A 667 -9.47 7.23 26.75
CA VAL A 667 -9.63 5.87 27.30
C VAL A 667 -8.39 5.04 26.95
N PRO A 668 -7.39 4.90 27.85
CA PRO A 668 -6.08 4.36 27.46
C PRO A 668 -6.12 2.90 27.00
N THR A 669 -7.13 2.13 27.45
CA THR A 669 -7.38 0.74 27.07
C THR A 669 -7.89 0.55 25.64
N LEU A 670 -8.36 1.60 24.96
CA LEU A 670 -8.89 1.50 23.60
C LEU A 670 -7.80 1.72 22.54
N MET A 671 -7.53 0.68 21.75
CA MET A 671 -6.73 0.78 20.53
C MET A 671 -7.58 1.29 19.36
N LEU A 672 -7.13 2.35 18.70
CA LEU A 672 -7.77 2.93 17.51
C LEU A 672 -6.88 2.72 16.27
N ASP A 673 -7.49 2.40 15.13
CA ASP A 673 -6.80 2.15 13.85
C ASP A 673 -6.35 3.45 13.12
N SER A 674 -5.99 3.40 11.84
CA SER A 674 -5.60 4.58 11.05
C SER A 674 -6.77 5.54 10.72
N ASP A 675 -7.99 5.02 10.64
CA ASP A 675 -9.22 5.79 10.43
C ASP A 675 -9.86 6.30 11.75
N TRP A 676 -9.24 5.94 12.88
CA TRP A 676 -9.63 6.21 14.28
C TRP A 676 -10.81 5.35 14.76
N GLU A 677 -11.13 4.27 14.05
CA GLU A 677 -12.15 3.32 14.48
C GLU A 677 -11.55 2.35 15.54
N PRO A 678 -12.32 1.99 16.58
CA PRO A 678 -11.81 1.16 17.67
C PRO A 678 -11.64 -0.30 17.26
N GLN A 679 -10.49 -0.88 17.60
CA GLN A 679 -10.08 -2.24 17.23
C GLN A 679 -10.69 -3.31 18.17
N CYS A 680 -11.95 -3.14 18.58
CA CYS A 680 -12.66 -4.04 19.48
C CYS A 680 -14.13 -4.22 19.04
N SER A 681 -14.84 -5.16 19.64
CA SER A 681 -16.28 -5.34 19.39
C SER A 681 -17.10 -4.22 20.05
N ALA A 682 -18.30 -3.94 19.54
CA ALA A 682 -19.18 -2.90 20.09
C ALA A 682 -19.48 -3.09 21.60
N ALA A 683 -19.60 -4.34 22.07
CA ALA A 683 -19.80 -4.63 23.49
C ALA A 683 -18.56 -4.32 24.35
N VAL A 684 -17.34 -4.56 23.85
CA VAL A 684 -16.10 -4.19 24.56
C VAL A 684 -15.91 -2.68 24.54
N LEU A 685 -16.24 -2.01 23.44
CA LEU A 685 -16.23 -0.54 23.35
C LEU A 685 -17.19 0.08 24.38
N GLU A 686 -18.41 -0.46 24.49
CA GLU A 686 -19.42 -0.05 25.47
C GLU A 686 -18.91 -0.26 26.90
N GLU A 687 -18.35 -1.43 27.22
CA GLU A 687 -17.80 -1.71 28.56
C GLU A 687 -16.64 -0.76 28.93
N GLU A 688 -15.68 -0.53 28.04
CA GLU A 688 -14.54 0.37 28.31
C GLU A 688 -14.98 1.83 28.44
N ILE A 689 -15.98 2.29 27.66
CA ILE A 689 -16.56 3.64 27.81
C ILE A 689 -17.27 3.76 29.17
N LEU A 690 -18.14 2.80 29.51
CA LEU A 690 -18.84 2.80 30.79
C LEU A 690 -17.85 2.77 31.97
N ARG A 691 -16.86 1.88 31.93
CA ARG A 691 -15.83 1.77 32.97
C ARG A 691 -15.02 3.07 33.09
N SER A 692 -14.63 3.70 31.98
CA SER A 692 -13.98 5.01 31.96
C SER A 692 -14.81 6.10 32.64
N LEU A 693 -16.11 6.16 32.37
CA LEU A 693 -17.03 7.15 32.96
C LEU A 693 -17.26 6.97 34.48
N THR A 694 -16.93 5.80 35.05
CA THR A 694 -16.90 5.62 36.52
C THR A 694 -15.58 6.05 37.17
N GLY A 695 -14.52 6.25 36.36
CA GLY A 695 -13.20 6.66 36.81
C GLY A 695 -12.94 8.17 36.68
N PRO A 696 -11.82 8.67 37.23
CA PRO A 696 -11.40 10.04 37.02
C PRO A 696 -11.02 10.24 35.54
N GLN A 697 -11.65 11.20 34.87
CA GLN A 697 -11.43 11.45 33.43
C GLN A 697 -10.11 12.19 33.22
N PRO A 698 -9.16 11.70 32.40
CA PRO A 698 -7.94 12.44 32.12
C PRO A 698 -8.20 13.65 31.22
N ASP A 699 -7.52 14.78 31.48
CA ASP A 699 -7.39 15.83 30.47
C ASP A 699 -6.52 15.35 29.29
N TRP A 700 -6.43 16.12 28.19
CA TRP A 700 -5.67 15.70 27.01
C TRP A 700 -4.18 15.44 27.30
N ARG A 701 -3.60 16.14 28.27
CA ARG A 701 -2.17 16.04 28.65
C ARG A 701 -1.92 14.82 29.53
N MET A 702 -2.86 14.48 30.41
CA MET A 702 -2.87 13.24 31.19
C MET A 702 -3.14 12.03 30.28
N ALA A 703 -4.07 12.14 29.33
CA ALA A 703 -4.32 11.09 28.33
C ALA A 703 -3.07 10.81 27.48
N PHE A 704 -2.35 11.86 27.06
CA PHE A 704 -1.06 11.74 26.39
C PHE A 704 -0.01 11.05 27.28
N GLN A 705 0.10 11.43 28.56
CA GLN A 705 1.00 10.74 29.50
C GLN A 705 0.65 9.26 29.69
N LEU A 706 -0.64 8.92 29.84
CA LEU A 706 -1.10 7.54 30.01
C LEU A 706 -0.78 6.68 28.78
N HIS A 707 -0.98 7.22 27.57
CA HIS A 707 -0.56 6.52 26.34
C HIS A 707 0.96 6.45 26.17
N CYS A 708 1.74 7.45 26.64
CA CYS A 708 3.20 7.35 26.72
C CYS A 708 3.65 6.23 27.68
N ASP A 709 3.07 6.17 28.88
CA ASP A 709 3.38 5.17 29.91
C ASP A 709 3.02 3.74 29.47
N GLN A 710 2.10 3.60 28.52
CA GLN A 710 1.71 2.34 27.86
C GLN A 710 2.46 2.05 26.54
N GLY A 711 3.36 2.93 26.08
CA GLY A 711 4.07 2.78 24.80
C GLY A 711 3.19 2.95 23.54
N ASN A 712 1.98 3.51 23.66
CA ASN A 712 1.03 3.65 22.55
C ASN A 712 1.39 4.84 21.63
N HIS A 713 2.41 4.62 20.79
CA HIS A 713 2.91 5.59 19.81
C HIS A 713 1.88 6.03 18.76
N SER A 714 0.87 5.18 18.51
CA SER A 714 -0.25 5.46 17.59
C SER A 714 -1.22 6.46 18.22
N ALA A 715 -1.67 6.21 19.46
CA ALA A 715 -2.56 7.13 20.18
C ALA A 715 -1.89 8.47 20.50
N THR A 716 -0.62 8.49 20.90
CA THR A 716 0.12 9.76 21.12
C THR A 716 0.28 10.58 19.83
N GLN A 717 0.43 9.95 18.67
CA GLN A 717 0.43 10.65 17.37
C GLN A 717 -0.96 11.19 17.01
N LYS A 718 -2.03 10.43 17.27
CA LYS A 718 -3.41 10.87 17.07
C LYS A 718 -3.74 12.07 17.95
N LEU A 719 -3.42 11.99 19.24
CA LEU A 719 -3.58 13.06 20.21
C LEU A 719 -2.89 14.36 19.75
N LEU A 720 -1.64 14.29 19.29
CA LEU A 720 -0.93 15.47 18.75
C LEU A 720 -1.63 16.13 17.56
N SER A 721 -2.43 15.39 16.78
CA SER A 721 -3.15 15.95 15.64
C SER A 721 -4.45 16.69 15.99
N LEU A 722 -4.89 16.66 17.26
CA LEU A 722 -6.10 17.34 17.72
C LEU A 722 -5.91 18.87 17.83
N ASP A 723 -6.93 19.63 17.45
CA ASP A 723 -6.98 21.10 17.56
C ASP A 723 -7.24 21.59 19.01
N VAL A 724 -6.62 20.94 19.99
CA VAL A 724 -6.79 21.21 21.44
C VAL A 724 -5.55 21.78 22.13
N TRP A 725 -4.39 21.76 21.47
CA TRP A 725 -3.11 22.16 22.04
C TRP A 725 -2.76 23.62 21.73
N THR A 726 -2.14 24.33 22.66
CA THR A 726 -1.36 25.53 22.30
C THR A 726 -0.12 25.16 21.49
N GLU A 727 0.40 26.08 20.68
CA GLU A 727 1.66 25.90 19.92
C GLU A 727 2.84 25.46 20.83
N THR A 728 2.88 26.01 22.05
CA THR A 728 3.84 25.64 23.10
C THR A 728 3.67 24.20 23.58
N GLU A 729 2.44 23.76 23.85
CA GLU A 729 2.18 22.39 24.31
C GLU A 729 2.37 21.36 23.20
N HIS A 730 1.90 21.65 21.99
CA HIS A 730 2.14 20.78 20.83
C HIS A 730 3.64 20.56 20.61
N THR A 731 4.46 21.61 20.75
CA THR A 731 5.93 21.52 20.66
C THR A 731 6.53 20.68 21.80
N GLU A 732 6.07 20.87 23.04
CA GLU A 732 6.50 20.08 24.20
C GLU A 732 6.13 18.59 24.05
N MET A 733 4.87 18.28 23.75
CA MET A 733 4.39 16.91 23.58
C MET A 733 5.07 16.22 22.39
N THR A 734 5.35 16.95 21.30
CA THR A 734 6.13 16.43 20.16
C THR A 734 7.57 16.10 20.56
N ALA A 735 8.20 16.89 21.44
CA ALA A 735 9.53 16.57 21.97
C ALA A 735 9.50 15.31 22.85
N VAL A 736 8.53 15.20 23.78
CA VAL A 736 8.37 14.00 24.63
C VAL A 736 8.11 12.74 23.79
N ARG A 737 7.28 12.81 22.75
CA ARG A 737 7.05 11.68 21.83
C ARG A 737 8.34 11.26 21.11
N ARG A 738 9.20 12.21 20.71
CA ARG A 738 10.48 11.92 20.07
C ARG A 738 11.47 11.27 21.03
N GLU A 739 11.55 11.76 22.27
CA GLU A 739 12.38 11.16 23.34
C GLU A 739 11.95 9.72 23.62
N LEU A 740 10.65 9.46 23.73
CA LEU A 740 10.12 8.12 23.99
C LEU A 740 10.33 7.16 22.81
N LEU A 741 10.11 7.62 21.57
CA LEU A 741 10.36 6.82 20.36
C LEU A 741 11.81 6.37 20.25
N GLY A 742 12.76 7.30 20.40
CA GLY A 742 14.20 6.97 20.33
C GLY A 742 14.63 6.02 21.45
N TRP A 743 14.01 6.11 22.64
CA TRP A 743 14.24 5.17 23.73
C TRP A 743 13.64 3.78 23.43
N MET A 744 12.43 3.69 22.88
CA MET A 744 11.81 2.40 22.50
C MET A 744 12.53 1.74 21.32
N GLU A 745 12.99 2.50 20.33
CA GLU A 745 13.85 2.03 19.24
C GLU A 745 15.16 1.43 19.78
N GLN A 746 15.86 2.15 20.66
CA GLN A 746 17.08 1.64 21.31
C GLN A 746 16.83 0.39 22.15
N SER A 747 15.71 0.33 22.89
CA SER A 747 15.33 -0.86 23.67
C SER A 747 15.05 -2.07 22.76
N MET A 748 14.30 -1.87 21.66
CA MET A 748 14.02 -2.94 20.69
C MET A 748 15.28 -3.41 19.96
N LEU A 749 16.21 -2.52 19.63
CA LEU A 749 17.51 -2.91 19.05
C LEU A 749 18.37 -3.73 20.03
N GLN A 750 18.28 -3.47 21.33
CA GLN A 750 18.95 -4.27 22.36
C GLN A 750 18.31 -5.67 22.48
N GLU A 751 16.98 -5.77 22.56
CA GLU A 751 16.30 -7.07 22.65
C GLU A 751 16.37 -7.90 21.35
N LEU A 752 16.42 -7.26 20.17
CA LEU A 752 16.75 -7.93 18.91
C LEU A 752 18.20 -8.45 18.91
N SER A 753 19.13 -7.69 19.47
CA SER A 753 20.54 -8.13 19.62
C SER A 753 20.67 -9.32 20.57
N ARG A 754 19.89 -9.35 21.66
CA ARG A 754 19.75 -10.51 22.55
C ARG A 754 19.12 -11.71 21.83
N GLY A 755 18.04 -11.51 21.08
CA GLY A 755 17.40 -12.57 20.28
C GLY A 755 18.36 -13.20 19.27
N MET A 756 19.14 -12.39 18.56
CA MET A 756 20.20 -12.89 17.66
C MET A 756 21.33 -13.63 18.40
N ALA A 757 21.68 -13.22 19.63
CA ALA A 757 22.67 -13.92 20.45
C ALA A 757 22.17 -15.28 20.92
N LEU A 758 20.93 -15.35 21.43
CA LEU A 758 20.25 -16.59 21.82
C LEU A 758 20.12 -17.56 20.65
N LEU A 759 19.78 -17.06 19.45
CA LEU A 759 19.71 -17.87 18.23
C LEU A 759 21.07 -18.47 17.86
N ARG A 760 22.15 -17.68 17.93
CA ARG A 760 23.52 -18.17 17.70
C ARG A 760 23.93 -19.24 18.72
N GLU A 761 23.57 -19.07 19.99
CA GLU A 761 23.82 -20.07 21.03
C GLU A 761 23.00 -21.36 20.82
N ALA A 762 21.72 -21.24 20.44
CA ALA A 762 20.87 -22.38 20.12
C ALA A 762 21.43 -23.21 18.95
N VAL A 763 21.92 -22.55 17.89
CA VAL A 763 22.62 -23.21 16.78
C VAL A 763 23.93 -23.86 17.25
N ALA A 764 24.75 -23.16 18.03
CA ALA A 764 26.04 -23.67 18.52
C ALA A 764 25.91 -24.90 19.44
N ARG A 765 24.79 -25.00 20.19
CA ARG A 765 24.45 -26.17 21.03
C ARG A 765 23.67 -27.27 20.28
N GLY A 766 23.39 -27.12 18.99
CA GLY A 766 22.56 -28.08 18.23
C GLY A 766 21.11 -28.18 18.72
N ALA A 767 20.58 -27.12 19.34
CA ALA A 767 19.31 -27.12 20.06
C ALA A 767 18.07 -26.95 19.15
N ILE A 768 18.26 -26.52 17.90
CA ILE A 768 17.21 -26.22 16.92
C ILE A 768 17.58 -26.78 15.54
N SER A 769 16.59 -27.02 14.68
CA SER A 769 16.82 -27.53 13.32
C SER A 769 17.32 -26.45 12.35
N GLY A 770 17.78 -26.87 11.16
CA GLY A 770 18.13 -25.94 10.09
C GLY A 770 16.94 -25.12 9.59
N ASP A 771 15.76 -25.73 9.52
CA ASP A 771 14.53 -25.06 9.08
C ASP A 771 14.04 -24.04 10.12
N ASP A 772 14.09 -24.40 11.40
CA ASP A 772 13.80 -23.48 12.52
C ASP A 772 14.76 -22.30 12.53
N ARG A 773 16.06 -22.55 12.31
CA ARG A 773 17.08 -21.50 12.20
C ARG A 773 16.70 -20.48 11.11
N VAL A 774 16.40 -20.94 9.90
CA VAL A 774 16.03 -20.05 8.77
C VAL A 774 14.75 -19.27 9.08
N ARG A 775 13.75 -19.91 9.71
CA ARG A 775 12.52 -19.25 10.18
C ARG A 775 12.81 -18.13 11.20
N TYR A 776 13.65 -18.40 12.21
CA TYR A 776 14.00 -17.42 13.24
C TYR A 776 14.91 -16.30 12.71
N GLU A 777 15.90 -16.60 11.86
CA GLU A 777 16.76 -15.59 11.21
C GLU A 777 15.91 -14.65 10.33
N SER A 778 14.93 -15.18 9.57
CA SER A 778 14.02 -14.37 8.77
C SER A 778 13.12 -13.49 9.64
N CYS A 779 12.57 -14.02 10.74
CA CYS A 779 11.66 -13.28 11.61
C CYS A 779 12.38 -12.12 12.34
N LEU A 780 13.55 -12.39 12.93
CA LEU A 780 14.37 -11.36 13.57
C LEU A 780 14.85 -10.28 12.57
N SER A 781 15.12 -10.66 11.31
CA SER A 781 15.49 -9.70 10.26
C SER A 781 14.32 -8.80 9.84
N GLN A 782 13.09 -9.35 9.76
CA GLN A 782 11.88 -8.57 9.49
C GLN A 782 11.59 -7.59 10.63
N LEU A 783 11.68 -8.05 11.89
CA LEU A 783 11.54 -7.19 13.07
C LEU A 783 12.61 -6.08 13.09
N LYS A 784 13.87 -6.39 12.77
CA LYS A 784 14.95 -5.39 12.67
C LYS A 784 14.65 -4.30 11.62
N HIS A 785 14.12 -4.66 10.45
CA HIS A 785 13.69 -3.67 9.45
C HIS A 785 12.50 -2.81 9.94
N LYS A 786 11.51 -3.40 10.62
CA LYS A 786 10.40 -2.63 11.22
C LYS A 786 10.90 -1.63 12.27
N VAL A 787 11.86 -2.02 13.11
CA VAL A 787 12.44 -1.15 14.14
C VAL A 787 13.23 -0.01 13.50
N ALA A 788 14.09 -0.30 12.52
CA ALA A 788 14.86 0.73 11.80
C ALA A 788 13.98 1.73 11.02
N GLY A 789 12.77 1.32 10.57
CA GLY A 789 11.79 2.21 9.98
C GLY A 789 10.87 2.94 10.98
N ALA A 790 11.00 2.68 12.28
CA ALA A 790 10.07 3.10 13.35
C ALA A 790 8.60 2.69 13.09
N VAL A 791 8.37 1.51 12.47
CA VAL A 791 7.04 0.97 12.11
C VAL A 791 6.73 -0.36 12.84
N PHE A 792 7.23 -0.52 14.07
CA PHE A 792 6.96 -1.70 14.91
C PHE A 792 5.70 -1.49 15.78
N SER A 793 4.90 -2.56 15.96
CA SER A 793 3.70 -2.57 16.81
C SER A 793 3.98 -3.14 18.21
N ALA A 794 2.96 -3.18 19.07
CA ALA A 794 3.03 -3.91 20.34
C ALA A 794 3.21 -5.43 20.10
N ASP A 795 2.48 -5.98 19.12
CA ASP A 795 2.56 -7.36 18.67
C ASP A 795 3.99 -7.74 18.19
N ASP A 796 4.76 -6.79 17.64
CA ASP A 796 6.17 -7.00 17.30
C ASP A 796 7.09 -7.14 18.53
N VAL A 797 6.73 -6.54 19.67
CA VAL A 797 7.43 -6.71 20.96
C VAL A 797 7.05 -8.04 21.61
N GLU A 798 5.78 -8.41 21.54
CA GLU A 798 5.27 -9.69 22.05
C GLU A 798 5.88 -10.86 21.26
N LEU A 799 5.84 -10.81 19.94
CA LEU A 799 6.48 -11.79 19.05
C LEU A 799 7.99 -11.92 19.30
N LEU A 800 8.71 -10.82 19.51
CA LEU A 800 10.13 -10.87 19.87
C LEU A 800 10.35 -11.58 21.22
N THR A 801 9.45 -11.33 22.18
CA THR A 801 9.49 -11.94 23.51
C THR A 801 9.15 -13.44 23.46
N GLU A 802 8.16 -13.86 22.67
CA GLU A 802 7.86 -15.27 22.41
C GLU A 802 9.07 -15.99 21.80
N LEU A 803 9.68 -15.40 20.76
CA LEU A 803 10.87 -15.95 20.09
C LEU A 803 12.07 -16.08 21.04
N GLN A 804 12.32 -15.09 21.90
CA GLN A 804 13.36 -15.20 22.92
C GLN A 804 13.07 -16.36 23.90
N ASN A 805 11.82 -16.50 24.36
CA ASN A 805 11.43 -17.58 25.26
C ASN A 805 11.54 -18.98 24.60
N GLU A 806 11.17 -19.13 23.33
CA GLU A 806 11.35 -20.39 22.59
C GLU A 806 12.84 -20.77 22.49
N LEU A 807 13.71 -19.79 22.22
CA LEU A 807 15.16 -19.99 22.10
C LEU A 807 15.83 -20.26 23.46
N GLU A 808 15.49 -19.53 24.52
CA GLU A 808 16.02 -19.78 25.88
C GLU A 808 15.64 -21.19 26.36
N GLN A 809 14.39 -21.63 26.12
CA GLN A 809 14.00 -23.01 26.43
C GLN A 809 14.74 -24.05 25.58
N ALA A 810 15.02 -23.77 24.29
CA ALA A 810 15.80 -24.69 23.46
C ALA A 810 17.24 -24.83 23.97
N VAL A 811 17.89 -23.70 24.28
CA VAL A 811 19.24 -23.63 24.87
C VAL A 811 19.33 -24.40 26.18
N GLN A 812 18.32 -24.28 27.07
CA GLN A 812 18.25 -25.03 28.32
C GLN A 812 18.01 -26.53 28.08
N ARG A 813 17.06 -26.91 27.22
CA ARG A 813 16.78 -28.31 26.86
C ARG A 813 17.98 -29.03 26.24
N ALA A 814 18.90 -28.30 25.61
CA ALA A 814 20.17 -28.84 25.13
C ALA A 814 21.23 -28.98 26.25
N ALA A 815 21.26 -28.04 27.21
CA ALA A 815 22.11 -28.15 28.40
C ALA A 815 21.77 -29.38 29.24
N ASP A 816 20.48 -29.54 29.57
CA ASP A 816 19.98 -30.62 30.42
C ASP A 816 20.30 -32.02 29.86
N ARG A 817 20.39 -32.14 28.52
CA ARG A 817 20.83 -33.38 27.84
C ARG A 817 22.33 -33.60 27.94
N SER A 818 23.13 -32.55 27.71
CA SER A 818 24.60 -32.63 27.82
C SER A 818 25.08 -32.98 29.22
N ASP A 819 24.33 -32.59 30.26
CA ASP A 819 24.61 -32.97 31.65
C ASP A 819 24.09 -34.39 31.98
N ALA A 820 23.00 -34.85 31.33
CA ALA A 820 22.43 -36.18 31.56
C ALA A 820 23.25 -37.33 30.93
N ASP A 821 23.88 -37.09 29.77
CA ASP A 821 24.80 -38.06 29.13
C ASP A 821 26.21 -38.06 29.78
N GLY A 822 26.38 -37.37 30.92
CA GLY A 822 27.68 -37.10 31.57
C GLY A 822 28.14 -38.08 32.67
N GLU A 823 27.39 -39.14 33.00
CA GLU A 823 27.83 -40.12 34.00
C GLU A 823 28.85 -41.15 33.45
N PRO A 824 29.99 -41.39 34.13
CA PRO A 824 31.04 -42.29 33.63
C PRO A 824 30.69 -43.77 33.86
N ALA A 825 30.30 -44.47 32.79
CA ALA A 825 30.10 -45.92 32.79
C ALA A 825 31.44 -46.69 32.84
N ASP A 826 31.94 -46.96 34.05
CA ASP A 826 33.08 -47.86 34.30
C ASP A 826 32.64 -49.32 34.35
N GLU A 827 32.69 -50.03 33.21
CA GLU A 827 32.94 -51.48 33.23
C GLU A 827 33.59 -51.99 31.93
N SER A 828 34.39 -53.06 32.06
CA SER A 828 35.37 -53.51 31.07
C SER A 828 34.90 -54.71 30.22
N LEU A 829 35.46 -54.90 29.00
CA LEU A 829 36.29 -56.08 28.62
C LEU A 829 36.63 -56.21 27.10
N HIS A 830 37.77 -56.85 26.83
CA HIS A 830 38.17 -57.61 25.63
C HIS A 830 38.28 -56.95 24.21
N ALA A 831 39.44 -56.31 23.99
CA ALA A 831 40.51 -56.75 23.06
C ALA A 831 40.23 -57.20 21.60
N SER A 832 40.73 -56.38 20.65
CA SER A 832 41.69 -56.74 19.57
C SER A 832 41.23 -57.52 18.29
N PRO A 833 41.95 -57.39 17.15
CA PRO A 833 42.71 -56.22 16.63
C PRO A 833 42.65 -56.01 15.08
N GLU A 834 43.32 -54.94 14.60
CA GLU A 834 43.89 -54.77 13.22
C GLU A 834 42.92 -54.61 12.02
N HIS A 835 43.27 -53.95 10.90
CA HIS A 835 44.57 -53.43 10.39
C HIS A 835 44.37 -52.17 9.48
N VAL A 836 45.34 -51.21 9.52
CA VAL A 836 45.84 -50.21 8.52
C VAL A 836 44.96 -49.81 7.30
N GLY A 837 44.91 -48.56 6.82
CA GLY A 837 45.59 -47.26 7.10
C GLY A 837 44.79 -46.16 6.33
N GLU A 838 45.17 -44.90 6.09
CA GLU A 838 46.28 -43.95 6.34
C GLU A 838 45.98 -42.75 5.38
N ASP A 839 46.53 -41.56 5.61
CA ASP A 839 46.44 -40.34 4.76
C ASP A 839 45.05 -39.67 4.49
N ALA A 840 44.92 -38.34 4.34
CA ALA A 840 45.77 -37.23 4.83
C ALA A 840 45.03 -35.88 4.86
N VAL A 841 45.35 -35.08 5.89
CA VAL A 841 45.34 -33.60 6.00
C VAL A 841 44.61 -32.75 4.94
N ALA A 842 43.55 -32.05 5.36
CA ALA A 842 43.34 -30.62 5.06
C ALA A 842 42.39 -29.98 6.10
N SER A 843 42.87 -28.97 6.83
CA SER A 843 42.03 -28.12 7.67
C SER A 843 42.25 -26.66 7.28
N GLU A 844 41.25 -26.02 6.67
CA GLU A 844 41.27 -24.58 6.42
C GLU A 844 40.33 -23.88 7.40
N ALA A 845 40.86 -22.84 8.05
CA ALA A 845 40.12 -21.99 8.97
C ALA A 845 39.67 -20.72 8.23
N TRP A 846 38.39 -20.36 8.37
CA TRP A 846 37.85 -19.08 7.91
C TRP A 846 37.26 -18.34 9.10
N VAL A 847 37.95 -17.28 9.53
CA VAL A 847 37.59 -16.37 10.63
C VAL A 847 38.14 -14.98 10.23
N VAL A 848 37.41 -13.90 10.55
CA VAL A 848 37.64 -12.51 10.09
C VAL A 848 37.23 -12.36 8.60
N ASP A 849 36.41 -11.40 8.16
CA ASP A 849 36.06 -10.06 8.69
C ASP A 849 34.56 -9.83 8.96
N TRP A 850 34.22 -9.07 10.01
CA TRP A 850 32.98 -8.26 10.09
C TRP A 850 32.99 -7.21 11.25
N ILE A 851 34.12 -6.52 11.47
CA ILE A 851 34.16 -5.27 12.27
C ILE A 851 35.02 -4.26 11.52
N GLY A 852 34.38 -3.34 10.80
CA GLY A 852 35.02 -2.16 10.23
C GLY A 852 34.68 -0.92 11.04
N GLU A 853 35.55 -0.55 11.98
CA GLU A 853 35.60 0.81 12.54
C GLU A 853 36.51 1.64 11.64
N GLU A 854 35.97 2.63 10.91
CA GLU A 854 36.77 3.71 10.33
C GLU A 854 36.28 5.05 10.86
N ASP A 855 37.09 5.63 11.74
CA ASP A 855 36.94 6.98 12.29
C ASP A 855 38.26 7.72 12.03
N GLY A 856 38.22 8.89 11.38
CA GLY A 856 39.34 9.84 11.37
C GLY A 856 39.98 10.21 10.02
N SER A 857 39.44 11.25 9.36
CA SER A 857 40.19 12.36 8.74
C SER A 857 39.29 13.56 8.49
#